data_AF-A0A1G7M157-F1
#
_entry.id   AF-A0A1G7M157-F1
#
_cell.length_a   1.000
_cell.length_b   1.000
_cell.length_c   1.000
_cell.angle_alpha   90.00
_cell.angle_beta   90.00
_cell.angle_gamma   90.00
#
_symmetry.space_group_name_H-M   'P 1'
#
loop_
_entity.id
_entity.type
_entity.pdbx_description
1 polymer ?
#
loop_
_entity_poly.entity_id
_entity_poly.type
_entity_poly.pdbx_seq_one_letter_code
_entity_poly.pdbx_strand_id
1 'polypeptide(L)'
;MRYSPAPEEEPSVTPTRRAVLFTGAATASAALLPLPSPAAAASGSPAGPGALPAATPPLASYWYPDSLPSGEPGEGITWRSLREWRAEDDADLAFNASTVPLAPRFTPAPVNTTARTGQARIQSLVSFGPTAGNPSQGSPTADYYALTHWAYLDELVFWGGSAGEGLILAPNAPVVDAAHRHGVRVLGNIFLPPVVYGGQLRWTRDLVRKDADGHCPLAERLVAVAAAYGFDGWFVNAETEGGDAALGADMLGFLTELKKLAAARGQRVTWYDAMTVNGAVSWQGALNNRNEAFFEKADDMFVDFRWSPSSLASSAQLADRLGRDRYALWAGVDVEASGWNRSVNWDAIVPATAPHVTSLGFYRPEWTRNHLPQGHTPADFHAADDRFWTGRSLDPAHPDTTDGWRAPALSVADRSTVSSLPFATTFNTGHGLRWYEEGRVTSETPWNHLGLQDRLPSRRWVVRTEGARPQVAFDFEDAWRGGNSVLVSGALTAPVTLDLYATRLPLRGGAVVDLTYRVESGAAVGVELAVATVEPAAGAAPPYTYLPVRPRHHGRAEGGWRTVTVRLPGRSGTVHALGVRLTAAGGTPVAWRLGALAVRQADRPERRPAPPTGLRVTAASEDALRLAWRPARGQVRQYTLHRVLPDGTRRFLGGTCQSAFHVAGQRPVEGERTARFEVRTVGEVYTASSPAHVRHTW
;
A
#
# COMPACT_ATOMS: atom_id res chain seq x y z
N MET A 1 -28.03 -68.28 -4.28
CA MET A 1 -26.81 -67.46 -4.46
C MET A 1 -27.25 -66.13 -5.06
N ARG A 2 -27.93 -65.29 -4.26
CA ARG A 2 -27.40 -64.17 -3.44
C ARG A 2 -26.90 -62.99 -4.29
N TYR A 3 -27.90 -62.26 -4.79
CA TYR A 3 -27.95 -60.82 -4.99
C TYR A 3 -27.19 -60.07 -3.88
N SER A 4 -26.31 -59.13 -4.26
CA SER A 4 -25.83 -58.06 -3.36
C SER A 4 -26.42 -56.73 -3.85
N PRO A 5 -27.02 -55.93 -2.95
CA PRO A 5 -27.73 -54.71 -3.31
C PRO A 5 -26.80 -53.50 -3.44
N ALA A 6 -27.24 -52.51 -4.21
CA ALA A 6 -26.72 -51.15 -4.16
C ALA A 6 -26.94 -50.56 -2.76
N PRO A 7 -26.05 -49.69 -2.26
CA PRO A 7 -26.30 -49.02 -0.99
C PRO A 7 -27.35 -47.94 -1.18
N GLU A 8 -28.38 -47.99 -0.32
CA GLU A 8 -29.45 -47.00 -0.16
C GLU A 8 -28.90 -45.62 0.21
N GLU A 9 -29.47 -44.59 -0.42
CA GLU A 9 -29.45 -43.22 0.09
C GLU A 9 -30.25 -43.14 1.39
N GLU A 10 -29.60 -42.71 2.47
CA GLU A 10 -30.27 -42.21 3.67
C GLU A 10 -29.84 -40.76 3.96
N PRO A 11 -30.72 -39.97 4.60
CA PRO A 11 -30.87 -38.55 4.35
C PRO A 11 -29.73 -37.71 4.90
N SER A 12 -29.38 -36.64 4.17
CA SER A 12 -28.44 -35.63 4.62
C SER A 12 -28.95 -34.94 5.90
N VAL A 13 -28.45 -35.39 7.04
CA VAL A 13 -28.55 -34.65 8.30
C VAL A 13 -27.63 -33.44 8.17
N THR A 14 -28.24 -32.27 7.97
CA THR A 14 -27.58 -30.96 7.94
C THR A 14 -26.73 -30.77 9.21
N PRO A 15 -25.39 -30.65 9.13
CA PRO A 15 -24.60 -30.25 10.28
C PRO A 15 -24.72 -28.73 10.45
N THR A 16 -25.24 -28.32 11.60
CA THR A 16 -25.30 -26.93 12.06
C THR A 16 -23.91 -26.28 12.03
N ARG A 17 -23.80 -25.18 11.26
CA ARG A 17 -22.63 -24.31 11.14
C ARG A 17 -22.14 -23.81 12.51
N ARG A 18 -21.11 -24.46 13.04
CA ARG A 18 -20.19 -23.95 14.06
C ARG A 18 -18.76 -24.29 13.61
N ALA A 19 -18.31 -23.66 12.53
CA ALA A 19 -16.92 -23.65 12.07
C ALA A 19 -16.75 -22.59 10.97
N VAL A 20 -16.55 -21.33 11.36
CA VAL A 20 -15.86 -20.32 10.54
C VAL A 20 -15.00 -19.55 11.53
N LEU A 21 -13.79 -20.07 11.74
CA LEU A 21 -12.61 -19.56 12.46
C LEU A 21 -11.71 -20.77 12.74
N PHE A 22 -11.38 -21.52 11.68
CA PHE A 22 -10.34 -22.54 11.68
C PHE A 22 -9.43 -22.27 10.47
N THR A 23 -8.13 -22.45 10.71
CA THR A 23 -6.99 -22.31 9.79
C THR A 23 -6.55 -20.90 9.40
N GLY A 24 -5.98 -20.19 10.37
CA GLY A 24 -4.97 -19.13 10.16
C GLY A 24 -3.64 -19.42 10.87
N ALA A 25 -3.41 -20.67 11.28
CA ALA A 25 -2.15 -21.15 11.82
C ALA A 25 -1.73 -22.40 11.04
N ALA A 26 -0.51 -22.36 10.50
CA ALA A 26 0.20 -23.42 9.79
C ALA A 26 -0.19 -23.73 8.33
N THR A 27 0.21 -22.85 7.41
CA THR A 27 0.87 -23.25 6.14
C THR A 27 1.89 -22.17 5.74
N ALA A 28 2.93 -22.00 6.54
CA ALA A 28 4.15 -21.34 6.08
C ALA A 28 4.90 -22.33 5.17
N SER A 29 4.74 -22.19 3.85
CA SER A 29 5.66 -22.81 2.91
C SER A 29 7.02 -22.13 3.08
N ALA A 30 7.90 -22.79 3.83
CA ALA A 30 9.28 -22.41 4.00
C ALA A 30 9.98 -22.40 2.63
N ALA A 31 10.16 -21.21 2.05
CA ALA A 31 11.27 -20.98 1.14
C ALA A 31 12.54 -20.94 2.01
N LEU A 32 13.29 -22.04 1.97
CA LEU A 32 14.59 -22.18 2.63
C LEU A 32 15.56 -21.09 2.12
N LEU A 33 15.70 -20.01 2.87
CA LEU A 33 16.89 -19.17 2.88
C LEU A 33 17.73 -19.59 4.10
N PRO A 34 19.07 -19.70 3.98
CA PRO A 34 19.91 -20.03 5.12
C PRO A 34 19.95 -18.81 6.06
N LEU A 35 19.31 -18.92 7.22
CA LEU A 35 19.44 -17.96 8.31
C LEU A 35 20.61 -18.36 9.22
N PRO A 36 21.45 -17.40 9.67
CA PRO A 36 22.49 -17.69 10.65
C PRO A 36 21.90 -17.85 12.07
N SER A 37 22.51 -18.74 12.86
CA SER A 37 22.17 -19.12 14.23
C SER A 37 22.05 -17.94 15.23
N PRO A 38 21.30 -18.11 16.34
CA PRO A 38 20.90 -17.00 17.21
C PRO A 38 22.02 -16.54 18.15
N ALA A 39 22.23 -15.22 18.23
CA ALA A 39 22.95 -14.61 19.34
C ALA A 39 21.95 -14.22 20.44
N ALA A 40 22.23 -14.68 21.65
CA ALA A 40 21.45 -14.47 22.86
C ALA A 40 21.28 -12.99 23.24
N ALA A 41 20.23 -12.73 24.01
CA ALA A 41 19.85 -11.45 24.59
C ALA A 41 21.05 -10.65 25.15
N ALA A 42 21.24 -9.44 24.64
CA ALA A 42 22.22 -8.50 25.16
C ALA A 42 21.62 -7.69 26.30
N SER A 43 21.81 -8.16 27.54
CA SER A 43 22.14 -7.26 28.63
C SER A 43 23.47 -6.60 28.28
N GLY A 44 23.46 -5.29 28.00
CA GLY A 44 24.60 -4.55 27.49
C GLY A 44 25.83 -4.67 28.40
N SER A 45 26.88 -5.32 27.89
CA SER A 45 28.26 -4.99 28.27
C SER A 45 28.74 -3.87 27.33
N PRO A 46 29.44 -2.85 27.83
CA PRO A 46 29.92 -1.78 26.96
C PRO A 46 30.98 -2.35 26.01
N ALA A 47 30.70 -2.31 24.71
CA ALA A 47 31.70 -2.51 23.69
C ALA A 47 32.84 -1.51 23.92
N GLY A 48 34.09 -1.94 23.72
CA GLY A 48 35.26 -1.07 23.87
C GLY A 48 35.10 0.24 23.08
N PRO A 49 35.74 1.34 23.51
CA PRO A 49 35.60 2.63 22.87
C PRO A 49 35.99 2.54 21.38
N GLY A 50 34.99 2.57 20.49
CA GLY A 50 35.17 2.58 19.03
C GLY A 50 34.50 1.46 18.23
N ALA A 51 33.92 0.42 18.85
CA ALA A 51 33.21 -0.63 18.12
C ALA A 51 31.75 -0.24 17.78
N LEU A 52 31.33 -0.47 16.53
CA LEU A 52 29.95 -0.26 16.09
C LEU A 52 29.02 -1.33 16.70
N PRO A 53 27.74 -1.00 16.99
CA PRO A 53 26.75 -2.00 17.36
C PRO A 53 26.48 -2.96 16.20
N ALA A 54 25.90 -4.13 16.51
CA ALA A 54 25.49 -5.11 15.50
C ALA A 54 24.43 -4.53 14.56
N ALA A 55 24.59 -4.74 13.25
CA ALA A 55 23.61 -4.34 12.25
C ALA A 55 22.45 -5.34 12.18
N THR A 56 21.50 -5.23 13.10
CA THR A 56 20.26 -6.02 13.05
C THR A 56 19.34 -5.47 11.94
N PRO A 57 18.53 -6.31 11.26
CA PRO A 57 17.52 -5.80 10.33
C PRO A 57 16.49 -4.94 11.08
N PRO A 58 16.12 -3.75 10.56
CA PRO A 58 15.04 -2.95 11.13
C PRO A 58 13.69 -3.60 10.82
N LEU A 59 12.81 -3.68 11.83
CA LEU A 59 11.49 -4.30 11.72
C LEU A 59 10.37 -3.30 12.07
N ALA A 60 9.17 -3.53 11.55
CA ALA A 60 7.98 -2.80 11.99
C ALA A 60 7.79 -3.00 13.50
N SER A 61 7.50 -1.91 14.20
CA SER A 61 7.46 -1.93 15.66
C SER A 61 6.11 -2.40 16.19
N TYR A 62 6.18 -3.25 17.21
CA TYR A 62 5.02 -3.77 17.92
C TYR A 62 5.26 -3.80 19.42
N TRP A 63 4.17 -3.76 20.19
CA TRP A 63 4.20 -3.67 21.65
C TRP A 63 3.02 -4.39 22.31
N TYR A 64 3.19 -4.73 23.58
CA TYR A 64 2.09 -4.90 24.53
C TYR A 64 1.76 -3.55 25.17
N PRO A 65 0.53 -3.33 25.68
CA PRO A 65 0.18 -2.08 26.37
C PRO A 65 1.11 -1.77 27.55
N ASP A 66 1.24 -2.72 28.49
CA ASP A 66 2.23 -2.66 29.56
C ASP A 66 2.73 -4.07 29.98
N SER A 67 1.85 -4.90 30.56
CA SER A 67 2.24 -6.24 31.04
C SER A 67 2.64 -7.16 29.89
N LEU A 68 3.79 -7.83 30.03
CA LEU A 68 4.26 -8.81 29.04
C LEU A 68 3.62 -10.20 29.26
N PRO A 69 3.64 -11.09 28.24
CA PRO A 69 3.31 -12.49 28.45
C PRO A 69 4.26 -13.17 29.45
N SER A 70 3.86 -14.33 29.96
CA SER A 70 4.72 -15.17 30.80
C SER A 70 5.64 -16.05 29.95
N GLY A 71 6.86 -16.28 30.42
CA GLY A 71 7.85 -17.11 29.72
C GLY A 71 8.82 -16.27 28.91
N GLU A 72 9.38 -16.87 27.86
CA GLU A 72 10.31 -16.23 26.94
C GLU A 72 9.64 -16.03 25.57
N PRO A 73 9.95 -14.95 24.84
CA PRO A 73 9.48 -14.77 23.47
C PRO A 73 10.02 -15.89 22.56
N GLY A 74 9.21 -16.24 21.54
CA GLY A 74 9.67 -17.13 20.48
C GLY A 74 10.83 -16.54 19.66
N GLU A 75 11.46 -17.37 18.83
CA GLU A 75 12.55 -16.93 17.95
C GLU A 75 12.09 -15.78 17.04
N GLY A 76 12.90 -14.72 16.95
CA GLY A 76 12.60 -13.52 16.16
C GLY A 76 11.55 -12.58 16.78
N ILE A 77 11.04 -12.88 17.98
CA ILE A 77 10.08 -12.05 18.70
C ILE A 77 10.79 -11.28 19.81
N THR A 78 10.39 -10.03 20.03
CA THR A 78 10.85 -9.19 21.14
C THR A 78 9.65 -8.55 21.81
N TRP A 79 9.38 -8.94 23.06
CA TRP A 79 8.31 -8.32 23.83
C TRP A 79 8.75 -6.97 24.39
N ARG A 80 7.93 -5.94 24.17
CA ARG A 80 8.18 -4.56 24.62
C ARG A 80 6.89 -3.98 25.18
N SER A 81 7.00 -3.16 26.22
CA SER A 81 5.89 -2.35 26.75
C SER A 81 5.80 -1.04 25.96
N LEU A 82 4.61 -0.68 25.49
CA LEU A 82 4.36 0.61 24.86
C LEU A 82 4.56 1.75 25.87
N ARG A 83 4.24 1.51 27.14
CA ARG A 83 4.41 2.49 28.23
C ARG A 83 5.82 3.05 28.29
N GLU A 84 6.81 2.21 28.04
CA GLU A 84 8.24 2.53 28.08
C GLU A 84 8.79 3.08 26.76
N TRP A 85 8.02 3.05 25.66
CA TRP A 85 8.51 3.50 24.37
C TRP A 85 8.83 5.00 24.37
N ARG A 86 10.00 5.37 23.88
CA ARG A 86 10.38 6.75 23.58
C ARG A 86 11.01 6.83 22.19
N ALA A 87 10.78 7.94 21.49
CA ALA A 87 11.27 8.11 20.12
C ALA A 87 12.81 8.12 20.07
N GLU A 88 13.44 8.71 21.09
CA GLU A 88 14.89 8.81 21.25
C GLU A 88 15.60 7.45 21.47
N ASP A 89 14.89 6.47 22.03
CA ASP A 89 15.43 5.14 22.36
C ASP A 89 15.14 4.11 21.25
N ASP A 90 14.33 4.49 20.26
CA ASP A 90 13.91 3.61 19.16
C ASP A 90 14.96 3.57 18.05
N ALA A 91 15.81 2.54 18.09
CA ALA A 91 16.88 2.33 17.13
C ALA A 91 16.40 2.10 15.68
N ASP A 92 15.12 1.74 15.49
CA ASP A 92 14.53 1.46 14.17
C ASP A 92 13.70 2.64 13.65
N LEU A 93 13.47 3.68 14.46
CA LEU A 93 12.63 4.84 14.09
C LEU A 93 13.08 5.51 12.79
N ALA A 94 14.39 5.70 12.57
CA ALA A 94 14.90 6.31 11.34
C ALA A 94 14.64 5.48 10.07
N PHE A 95 14.33 4.18 10.22
CA PHE A 95 13.98 3.25 9.14
C PHE A 95 12.46 3.08 9.00
N ASN A 96 11.71 3.29 10.09
CA ASN A 96 10.25 3.14 10.16
C ASN A 96 9.46 4.44 9.96
N ALA A 97 10.09 5.61 10.08
CA ALA A 97 9.38 6.88 9.95
C ALA A 97 9.09 7.23 8.47
N SER A 98 7.81 7.36 8.13
CA SER A 98 7.38 7.90 6.84
C SER A 98 7.90 9.32 6.66
N THR A 99 8.27 9.65 5.42
CA THR A 99 8.74 11.00 5.04
C THR A 99 7.89 11.62 3.93
N VAL A 100 6.95 10.84 3.37
CA VAL A 100 6.03 11.32 2.34
C VAL A 100 4.79 11.89 3.02
N PRO A 101 4.47 13.17 2.84
CA PRO A 101 3.25 13.75 3.39
C PRO A 101 2.00 13.21 2.67
N LEU A 102 0.89 13.11 3.39
CA LEU A 102 -0.42 12.75 2.84
C LEU A 102 -0.81 13.71 1.70
N ALA A 103 -0.86 13.21 0.48
CA ALA A 103 -1.13 14.01 -0.70
C ALA A 103 -2.62 14.43 -0.77
N PRO A 104 -2.92 15.68 -1.16
CA PRO A 104 -4.29 16.06 -1.48
C PRO A 104 -4.76 15.28 -2.71
N ARG A 105 -6.04 14.88 -2.70
CA ARG A 105 -6.68 14.15 -3.79
C ARG A 105 -7.96 14.83 -4.23
N PHE A 106 -8.37 14.57 -5.46
CA PHE A 106 -9.65 14.99 -6.02
C PHE A 106 -10.37 13.80 -6.65
N THR A 107 -11.68 13.91 -6.80
CA THR A 107 -12.50 12.93 -7.53
C THR A 107 -12.75 13.44 -8.96
N PRO A 108 -12.13 12.86 -10.00
CA PRO A 108 -12.52 13.13 -11.38
C PRO A 108 -13.94 12.66 -11.67
N ALA A 109 -14.52 13.10 -12.79
CA ALA A 109 -15.74 12.51 -13.33
C ALA A 109 -15.61 10.97 -13.42
N PRO A 110 -16.56 10.19 -12.85
CA PRO A 110 -16.51 8.74 -12.86
C PRO A 110 -16.35 8.16 -14.27
N VAL A 111 -15.57 7.10 -14.39
CA VAL A 111 -15.29 6.47 -15.70
C VAL A 111 -16.47 5.67 -16.26
N ASN A 112 -17.42 5.29 -15.40
CA ASN A 112 -18.66 4.60 -15.74
C ASN A 112 -19.84 5.28 -15.02
N THR A 113 -21.06 4.88 -15.36
CA THR A 113 -22.29 5.45 -14.78
C THR A 113 -22.76 4.75 -13.50
N THR A 114 -22.13 3.64 -13.09
CA THR A 114 -22.52 2.89 -11.89
C THR A 114 -21.84 3.46 -10.64
N ALA A 115 -20.59 3.92 -10.78
CA ALA A 115 -19.80 4.49 -9.69
C ALA A 115 -20.36 5.83 -9.20
N ARG A 116 -20.43 6.01 -7.88
CA ARG A 116 -20.97 7.20 -7.22
C ARG A 116 -19.87 8.07 -6.64
N THR A 117 -19.99 9.38 -6.84
CA THR A 117 -19.14 10.39 -6.20
C THR A 117 -19.75 10.79 -4.86
N GLY A 118 -18.92 10.89 -3.81
CA GLY A 118 -19.34 11.39 -2.49
C GLY A 118 -20.24 10.45 -1.69
N GLN A 119 -20.38 9.20 -2.12
CA GLN A 119 -21.16 8.18 -1.42
C GLN A 119 -20.32 6.94 -1.17
N ALA A 120 -20.45 6.37 0.04
CA ALA A 120 -19.59 5.32 0.55
C ALA A 120 -18.09 5.66 0.46
N ARG A 121 -17.33 4.91 1.24
CA ARG A 121 -15.89 4.95 1.29
C ARG A 121 -15.39 3.51 1.35
N ILE A 122 -14.10 3.29 1.13
CA ILE A 122 -13.50 1.95 1.28
C ILE A 122 -12.36 1.98 2.30
N GLN A 123 -12.50 1.17 3.35
CA GLN A 123 -11.40 0.83 4.26
C GLN A 123 -10.88 -0.57 3.94
N SER A 124 -9.57 -0.79 4.00
CA SER A 124 -8.96 -2.10 3.81
C SER A 124 -8.04 -2.47 4.97
N LEU A 125 -8.30 -3.60 5.61
CA LEU A 125 -7.47 -4.20 6.65
C LEU A 125 -6.53 -5.19 5.98
N VAL A 126 -5.25 -4.83 5.86
CA VAL A 126 -4.27 -5.57 5.05
C VAL A 126 -3.12 -6.06 5.90
N SER A 127 -2.84 -7.36 5.85
CA SER A 127 -1.63 -7.92 6.44
C SER A 127 -0.50 -7.92 5.41
N PHE A 128 0.44 -6.98 5.55
CA PHE A 128 1.63 -6.90 4.69
C PHE A 128 2.75 -7.88 5.08
N GLY A 129 2.55 -8.61 6.17
CA GLY A 129 3.50 -9.54 6.77
C GLY A 129 3.07 -9.92 8.19
N PRO A 130 3.81 -10.82 8.86
CA PRO A 130 3.59 -11.14 10.28
C PRO A 130 3.74 -9.89 11.18
N THR A 131 3.34 -9.98 12.45
CA THR A 131 3.53 -8.89 13.41
C THR A 131 5.01 -8.72 13.73
N ALA A 132 5.65 -9.82 14.13
CA ALA A 132 7.08 -9.90 14.35
C ALA A 132 7.80 -10.27 13.04
N GLY A 133 8.99 -9.73 12.82
CA GLY A 133 9.77 -10.01 11.61
C GLY A 133 9.29 -9.29 10.35
N ASN A 134 8.32 -8.38 10.44
CA ASN A 134 7.90 -7.54 9.31
C ASN A 134 9.00 -6.54 8.95
N PRO A 135 9.64 -6.61 7.76
CA PRO A 135 10.77 -5.73 7.45
C PRO A 135 10.35 -4.25 7.32
N SER A 136 11.11 -3.35 7.94
CA SER A 136 10.85 -1.91 7.86
C SER A 136 10.97 -1.34 6.45
N GLN A 137 11.81 -1.93 5.60
CA GLN A 137 12.20 -1.36 4.31
C GLN A 137 12.14 -2.38 3.17
N GLY A 138 11.16 -3.30 3.25
CA GLY A 138 10.97 -4.36 2.26
C GLY A 138 12.01 -5.47 2.34
N SER A 139 12.06 -6.33 1.32
CA SER A 139 12.85 -7.56 1.35
C SER A 139 13.30 -8.00 -0.05
N PRO A 140 14.28 -8.93 -0.17
CA PRO A 140 14.83 -9.36 -1.47
C PRO A 140 13.93 -10.40 -2.17
N THR A 141 12.63 -10.11 -2.30
CA THR A 141 11.66 -10.90 -3.06
C THR A 141 10.72 -9.98 -3.83
N ALA A 142 10.31 -10.38 -5.03
CA ALA A 142 9.25 -9.72 -5.79
C ALA A 142 7.85 -10.25 -5.45
N ASP A 143 7.77 -11.30 -4.64
CA ASP A 143 6.51 -11.88 -4.20
C ASP A 143 5.98 -11.12 -2.97
N TYR A 144 5.28 -10.01 -3.24
CA TYR A 144 4.79 -9.09 -2.23
C TYR A 144 3.41 -8.54 -2.62
N TYR A 145 2.58 -8.22 -1.62
CA TYR A 145 1.30 -7.54 -1.86
C TYR A 145 1.53 -6.06 -2.17
N ALA A 146 2.05 -5.79 -3.37
CA ALA A 146 2.27 -4.44 -3.86
C ALA A 146 0.94 -3.84 -4.34
N LEU A 147 0.06 -3.45 -3.41
CA LEU A 147 -1.25 -2.85 -3.71
C LEU A 147 -1.11 -1.65 -4.67
N THR A 148 -1.94 -1.62 -5.72
CA THR A 148 -1.89 -0.59 -6.77
C THR A 148 -3.23 0.14 -7.01
N HIS A 149 -4.29 -0.23 -6.28
CA HIS A 149 -5.66 0.30 -6.44
C HIS A 149 -6.03 1.38 -5.42
N TRP A 150 -5.05 2.16 -4.96
CA TRP A 150 -5.22 3.25 -3.98
C TRP A 150 -6.30 4.28 -4.33
N ALA A 151 -6.60 4.43 -5.62
CA ALA A 151 -7.62 5.35 -6.11
C ALA A 151 -9.00 5.12 -5.48
N TYR A 152 -9.33 3.87 -5.12
CA TYR A 152 -10.60 3.49 -4.52
C TYR A 152 -10.59 3.51 -2.98
N LEU A 153 -9.42 3.37 -2.35
CA LEU A 153 -9.30 3.36 -0.89
C LEU A 153 -9.45 4.77 -0.31
N ASP A 154 -10.11 4.87 0.83
CA ASP A 154 -10.14 6.05 1.70
C ASP A 154 -9.16 5.89 2.86
N GLU A 155 -9.07 4.69 3.42
CA GLU A 155 -8.26 4.38 4.59
C GLU A 155 -7.71 2.94 4.52
N LEU A 156 -6.48 2.77 4.97
CA LEU A 156 -5.81 1.49 5.09
C LEU A 156 -5.54 1.22 6.57
N VAL A 157 -5.85 0.03 7.04
CA VAL A 157 -5.42 -0.45 8.36
C VAL A 157 -4.29 -1.44 8.14
N PHE A 158 -3.12 -1.16 8.72
CA PHE A 158 -1.98 -2.06 8.70
C PHE A 158 -2.24 -3.20 9.69
N TRP A 159 -2.84 -4.27 9.18
CA TRP A 159 -3.40 -5.34 9.98
C TRP A 159 -2.32 -6.30 10.49
N GLY A 160 -2.39 -6.59 11.78
CA GLY A 160 -1.52 -7.54 12.47
C GLY A 160 -1.72 -7.43 13.99
N GLY A 161 -0.82 -8.03 14.76
CA GLY A 161 -0.97 -8.20 16.19
C GLY A 161 -1.43 -9.61 16.55
N SER A 162 -0.83 -10.17 17.59
CA SER A 162 -1.19 -11.49 18.13
C SER A 162 -0.77 -11.58 19.60
N ALA A 163 -1.40 -12.48 20.36
CA ALA A 163 -1.09 -12.67 21.77
C ALA A 163 0.36 -13.12 22.02
N GLY A 164 1.00 -13.77 21.05
CA GLY A 164 2.38 -14.28 21.15
C GLY A 164 3.46 -13.30 20.71
N GLU A 165 3.13 -12.34 19.85
CA GLU A 165 4.09 -11.37 19.31
C GLU A 165 3.97 -10.00 20.00
N GLY A 166 2.78 -9.41 19.94
CA GLY A 166 2.47 -8.06 20.40
C GLY A 166 1.09 -7.61 19.92
N LEU A 167 0.45 -6.69 20.64
CA LEU A 167 -0.96 -6.33 20.44
C LEU A 167 -1.14 -5.01 19.69
N ILE A 168 -0.13 -4.15 19.73
CA ILE A 168 -0.15 -2.82 19.15
C ILE A 168 0.92 -2.80 18.06
N LEU A 169 0.52 -2.59 16.81
CA LEU A 169 1.41 -2.66 15.65
C LEU A 169 1.39 -1.33 14.89
N ALA A 170 2.56 -0.69 14.79
CA ALA A 170 2.75 0.48 13.93
C ALA A 170 3.03 0.02 12.48
N PRO A 171 2.49 0.74 11.47
CA PRO A 171 2.81 0.45 10.07
C PRO A 171 4.29 0.72 9.78
N ASN A 172 4.86 -0.04 8.85
CA ASN A 172 6.18 0.27 8.32
C ASN A 172 6.13 1.48 7.35
N ALA A 173 7.25 2.21 7.26
CA ALA A 173 7.35 3.42 6.44
C ALA A 173 6.98 3.22 4.97
N PRO A 174 7.41 2.13 4.28
CA PRO A 174 7.11 1.92 2.87
C PRO A 174 5.62 1.90 2.54
N VAL A 175 4.80 1.31 3.40
CA VAL A 175 3.34 1.28 3.21
C VAL A 175 2.73 2.66 3.39
N VAL A 176 3.12 3.38 4.45
CA VAL A 176 2.66 4.75 4.70
C VAL A 176 3.08 5.68 3.57
N ASP A 177 4.34 5.60 3.12
CA ASP A 177 4.87 6.42 2.04
C ASP A 177 4.09 6.22 0.72
N ALA A 178 3.75 4.97 0.39
CA ALA A 178 2.96 4.64 -0.79
C ALA A 178 1.51 5.15 -0.67
N ALA A 179 0.85 4.89 0.45
CA ALA A 179 -0.51 5.33 0.70
C ALA A 179 -0.62 6.86 0.68
N HIS A 180 0.29 7.56 1.36
CA HIS A 180 0.36 9.02 1.40
C HIS A 180 0.59 9.63 0.02
N ARG A 181 1.45 9.05 -0.81
CA ARG A 181 1.65 9.51 -2.21
C ARG A 181 0.35 9.47 -3.03
N HIS A 182 -0.56 8.56 -2.66
CA HIS A 182 -1.87 8.38 -3.26
C HIS A 182 -3.02 9.03 -2.46
N GLY A 183 -2.73 9.75 -1.38
CA GLY A 183 -3.74 10.45 -0.57
C GLY A 183 -4.65 9.51 0.23
N VAL A 184 -4.12 8.34 0.63
CA VAL A 184 -4.81 7.36 1.48
C VAL A 184 -4.19 7.41 2.86
N ARG A 185 -5.02 7.47 3.89
CA ARG A 185 -4.59 7.43 5.29
C ARG A 185 -4.23 6.01 5.71
N VAL A 186 -3.26 5.86 6.61
CA VAL A 186 -2.86 4.58 7.19
C VAL A 186 -3.01 4.60 8.71
N LEU A 187 -3.79 3.66 9.22
CA LEU A 187 -3.91 3.41 10.66
C LEU A 187 -3.02 2.23 11.06
N GLY A 188 -2.36 2.35 12.21
CA GLY A 188 -1.83 1.20 12.94
C GLY A 188 -2.96 0.38 13.56
N ASN A 189 -2.62 -0.77 14.13
CA ASN A 189 -3.61 -1.67 14.72
C ASN A 189 -3.40 -1.84 16.23
N ILE A 190 -4.48 -1.79 16.99
CA ILE A 190 -4.54 -2.18 18.40
C ILE A 190 -5.49 -3.37 18.46
N PHE A 191 -4.94 -4.57 18.58
CA PHE A 191 -5.69 -5.82 18.61
C PHE A 191 -5.59 -6.47 19.98
N LEU A 192 -6.71 -6.46 20.72
CA LEU A 192 -6.89 -7.22 21.96
C LEU A 192 -7.56 -8.55 21.57
N PRO A 193 -6.80 -9.66 21.47
CA PRO A 193 -7.29 -10.88 20.84
C PRO A 193 -8.40 -11.56 21.64
N PRO A 194 -9.24 -12.39 21.01
CA PRO A 194 -10.11 -13.32 21.73
C PRO A 194 -9.32 -14.24 22.67
N VAL A 195 -9.94 -14.66 23.77
CA VAL A 195 -9.33 -15.57 24.77
C VAL A 195 -8.90 -16.89 24.13
N VAL A 196 -9.66 -17.40 23.16
CA VAL A 196 -9.30 -18.63 22.44
C VAL A 196 -7.99 -18.51 21.64
N TYR A 197 -7.56 -17.29 21.30
CA TYR A 197 -6.29 -17.00 20.64
C TYR A 197 -5.26 -16.41 21.60
N GLY A 198 -5.39 -16.68 22.90
CA GLY A 198 -4.45 -16.26 23.94
C GLY A 198 -4.68 -14.84 24.45
N GLY A 199 -5.82 -14.21 24.12
CA GLY A 199 -6.23 -12.92 24.67
C GLY A 199 -6.29 -12.94 26.21
N GLN A 200 -5.78 -11.88 26.84
CA GLN A 200 -5.77 -11.75 28.28
C GLN A 200 -6.33 -10.40 28.71
N LEU A 201 -7.37 -10.44 29.56
CA LEU A 201 -8.09 -9.24 30.01
C LEU A 201 -7.19 -8.22 30.72
N ARG A 202 -6.06 -8.68 31.28
CA ARG A 202 -5.04 -7.81 31.88
C ARG A 202 -4.50 -6.77 30.88
N TRP A 203 -4.31 -7.15 29.62
CA TRP A 203 -3.80 -6.23 28.59
C TRP A 203 -4.82 -5.16 28.24
N THR A 204 -6.11 -5.51 28.22
CA THR A 204 -7.19 -4.54 28.09
C THR A 204 -7.19 -3.55 29.26
N ARG A 205 -7.02 -4.04 30.49
CA ARG A 205 -6.92 -3.19 31.70
C ARG A 205 -5.70 -2.29 31.69
N ASP A 206 -4.56 -2.78 31.20
CA ASP A 206 -3.35 -1.98 31.05
C ASP A 206 -3.55 -0.86 30.03
N LEU A 207 -4.18 -1.17 28.88
CA LEU A 207 -4.45 -0.19 27.82
C LEU A 207 -5.28 1.00 28.32
N VAL A 208 -6.33 0.72 29.10
CA VAL A 208 -7.31 1.72 29.54
C VAL A 208 -6.99 2.33 30.92
N ARG A 209 -5.88 1.92 31.55
CA ARG A 209 -5.51 2.38 32.89
C ARG A 209 -5.42 3.90 32.93
N LYS A 210 -6.08 4.48 33.93
CA LYS A 210 -6.00 5.91 34.24
C LYS A 210 -4.88 6.19 35.24
N ASP A 211 -4.26 7.35 35.14
CA ASP A 211 -3.37 7.88 36.17
C ASP A 211 -4.15 8.57 37.31
N ALA A 212 -3.43 9.18 38.24
CA ALA A 212 -4.02 9.85 39.41
C ALA A 212 -4.90 11.06 39.04
N ASP A 213 -4.66 11.67 37.87
CA ASP A 213 -5.41 12.81 37.36
C ASP A 213 -6.59 12.38 36.47
N GLY A 214 -6.76 11.06 36.27
CA GLY A 214 -7.85 10.47 35.50
C GLY A 214 -7.59 10.38 34.00
N HIS A 215 -6.36 10.69 33.54
CA HIS A 215 -5.94 10.59 32.14
C HIS A 215 -5.50 9.16 31.80
N CYS A 216 -5.66 8.76 30.54
CA CYS A 216 -5.19 7.49 29.98
C CYS A 216 -3.80 7.67 29.32
N PRO A 217 -2.67 7.36 30.00
CA PRO A 217 -1.34 7.72 29.49
C PRO A 217 -0.96 7.00 28.18
N LEU A 218 -1.53 5.81 27.95
CA LEU A 218 -1.30 5.09 26.69
C LEU A 218 -2.02 5.72 25.50
N ALA A 219 -3.08 6.50 25.70
CA ALA A 219 -3.68 7.29 24.62
C ALA A 219 -2.70 8.35 24.10
N GLU A 220 -2.02 9.07 25.00
CA GLU A 220 -0.98 10.03 24.63
C GLU A 220 0.19 9.34 23.91
N ARG A 221 0.63 8.18 24.43
CA ARG A 221 1.72 7.40 23.86
C ARG A 221 1.42 6.95 22.42
N LEU A 222 0.22 6.45 22.16
CA LEU A 222 -0.24 6.05 20.83
C LEU A 222 -0.21 7.22 19.84
N VAL A 223 -0.65 8.40 20.27
CA VAL A 223 -0.63 9.63 19.45
C VAL A 223 0.81 10.14 19.23
N ALA A 224 1.72 9.91 20.18
CA ALA A 224 3.15 10.18 20.03
C ALA A 224 3.83 9.23 19.04
N VAL A 225 3.54 7.94 19.09
CA VAL A 225 4.05 6.95 18.12
C VAL A 225 3.61 7.31 16.71
N ALA A 226 2.31 7.54 16.49
CA ALA A 226 1.77 7.92 15.19
C ALA A 226 2.43 9.19 14.64
N ALA A 227 2.67 10.19 15.49
CA ALA A 227 3.35 11.42 15.09
C ALA A 227 4.83 11.21 14.76
N ALA A 228 5.56 10.39 15.52
CA ALA A 228 6.98 10.12 15.30
C ALA A 228 7.24 9.26 14.05
N TYR A 229 6.37 8.28 13.81
CA TYR A 229 6.44 7.39 12.65
C TYR A 229 5.78 8.00 11.41
N GLY A 230 4.92 9.00 11.57
CA GLY A 230 4.30 9.73 10.47
C GLY A 230 3.10 9.02 9.83
N PHE A 231 2.31 8.26 10.60
CA PHE A 231 1.04 7.65 10.14
C PHE A 231 -0.18 8.29 10.82
N ASP A 232 -1.38 7.94 10.37
CA ASP A 232 -2.58 8.76 10.57
C ASP A 232 -3.45 8.37 11.77
N GLY A 233 -3.04 7.43 12.61
CA GLY A 233 -3.77 7.05 13.82
C GLY A 233 -4.02 5.55 13.97
N TRP A 234 -5.12 5.14 14.60
CA TRP A 234 -5.27 3.77 15.13
C TRP A 234 -6.64 3.14 14.88
N PHE A 235 -6.62 1.88 14.46
CA PHE A 235 -7.76 0.97 14.50
C PHE A 235 -7.79 0.24 15.84
N VAL A 236 -8.90 0.32 16.56
CA VAL A 236 -9.08 -0.29 17.89
C VAL A 236 -10.00 -1.50 17.77
N ASN A 237 -9.42 -2.69 17.96
CA ASN A 237 -10.13 -3.95 17.97
C ASN A 237 -10.08 -4.61 19.35
N ALA A 238 -11.19 -4.53 20.09
CA ALA A 238 -11.31 -5.04 21.45
C ALA A 238 -12.14 -6.33 21.51
N GLU A 239 -11.50 -7.50 21.34
CA GLU A 239 -12.18 -8.81 21.29
C GLU A 239 -11.91 -9.71 22.49
N THR A 240 -11.15 -9.26 23.48
CA THR A 240 -10.88 -10.07 24.68
C THR A 240 -12.11 -10.18 25.58
N GLU A 241 -12.64 -11.38 25.74
CA GLU A 241 -13.82 -11.65 26.56
C GLU A 241 -13.55 -11.55 28.07
N GLY A 242 -14.62 -11.46 28.87
CA GLY A 242 -14.57 -11.44 30.34
C GLY A 242 -14.58 -10.05 30.98
N GLY A 243 -14.77 -8.99 30.18
CA GLY A 243 -14.97 -7.64 30.68
C GLY A 243 -16.32 -7.42 31.36
N ASP A 244 -16.38 -6.42 32.24
CA ASP A 244 -17.57 -5.96 32.96
C ASP A 244 -17.90 -4.50 32.60
N ALA A 245 -19.01 -3.98 33.13
CA ALA A 245 -19.44 -2.62 32.83
C ALA A 245 -18.43 -1.55 33.24
N ALA A 246 -17.60 -1.80 34.26
CA ALA A 246 -16.53 -0.89 34.66
C ALA A 246 -15.44 -0.83 33.57
N LEU A 247 -15.01 -1.99 33.06
CA LEU A 247 -14.05 -2.05 31.96
C LEU A 247 -14.62 -1.44 30.67
N GLY A 248 -15.91 -1.62 30.39
CA GLY A 248 -16.60 -0.98 29.27
C GLY A 248 -16.57 0.56 29.38
N ALA A 249 -16.82 1.10 30.58
CA ALA A 249 -16.72 2.54 30.85
C ALA A 249 -15.27 3.06 30.73
N ASP A 250 -14.29 2.29 31.18
CA ASP A 250 -12.88 2.65 31.04
C ASP A 250 -12.41 2.63 29.59
N MET A 251 -12.83 1.65 28.79
CA MET A 251 -12.56 1.62 27.35
C MET A 251 -13.18 2.83 26.63
N LEU A 252 -14.40 3.22 27.00
CA LEU A 252 -15.04 4.42 26.44
C LEU A 252 -14.28 5.70 26.82
N GLY A 253 -13.78 5.78 28.06
CA GLY A 253 -12.92 6.87 28.51
C GLY A 253 -11.62 6.95 27.73
N PHE A 254 -10.93 5.82 27.58
CA PHE A 254 -9.72 5.69 26.77
C PHE A 254 -9.96 6.12 25.32
N LEU A 255 -11.02 5.61 24.67
CA LEU A 255 -11.34 5.95 23.28
C LEU A 255 -11.65 7.45 23.12
N THR A 256 -12.36 8.03 24.10
CA THR A 256 -12.66 9.47 24.14
C THR A 256 -11.38 10.31 24.19
N GLU A 257 -10.45 9.95 25.06
CA GLU A 257 -9.18 10.67 25.20
C GLU A 257 -8.28 10.46 23.98
N LEU A 258 -8.17 9.23 23.47
CA LEU A 258 -7.43 8.91 22.26
C LEU A 258 -7.94 9.73 21.07
N LYS A 259 -9.25 9.78 20.83
CA LYS A 259 -9.83 10.59 19.74
C LYS A 259 -9.53 12.07 19.91
N LYS A 260 -9.65 12.62 21.13
CA LYS A 260 -9.36 14.02 21.41
C LYS A 260 -7.89 14.37 21.10
N LEU A 261 -6.96 13.55 21.58
CA LEU A 261 -5.52 13.76 21.37
C LEU A 261 -5.13 13.54 19.90
N ALA A 262 -5.67 12.50 19.26
CA ALA A 262 -5.43 12.19 17.86
C ALA A 262 -5.88 13.34 16.95
N ALA A 263 -7.11 13.85 17.15
CA ALA A 263 -7.65 14.96 16.37
C ALA A 263 -6.78 16.23 16.46
N ALA A 264 -6.20 16.51 17.63
CA ALA A 264 -5.29 17.64 17.82
C ALA A 264 -3.98 17.54 17.00
N ARG A 265 -3.63 16.33 16.52
CA ARG A 265 -2.50 16.08 15.62
C ARG A 265 -2.92 15.71 14.19
N GLY A 266 -4.21 15.86 13.85
CA GLY A 266 -4.75 15.48 12.54
C GLY A 266 -4.84 13.96 12.32
N GLN A 267 -4.70 13.16 13.37
CA GLN A 267 -4.83 11.71 13.37
C GLN A 267 -6.29 11.29 13.60
N ARG A 268 -6.58 9.99 13.40
CA ARG A 268 -7.91 9.40 13.45
C ARG A 268 -7.96 8.12 14.28
N VAL A 269 -9.17 7.76 14.71
CA VAL A 269 -9.45 6.54 15.45
C VAL A 269 -10.64 5.82 14.84
N THR A 270 -10.46 4.56 14.44
CA THR A 270 -11.56 3.68 13.99
C THR A 270 -11.83 2.62 15.04
N TRP A 271 -13.10 2.42 15.41
CA TRP A 271 -13.54 1.41 16.38
C TRP A 271 -14.11 0.17 15.68
N TYR A 272 -13.76 -1.04 16.12
CA TYR A 272 -14.38 -2.28 15.64
C TYR A 272 -15.58 -2.69 16.52
N ASP A 273 -16.69 -3.08 15.87
CA ASP A 273 -17.92 -3.58 16.51
C ASP A 273 -17.70 -4.94 17.23
N ALA A 274 -17.09 -4.90 18.42
CA ALA A 274 -16.85 -6.07 19.28
C ALA A 274 -17.25 -5.85 20.74
N MET A 275 -16.44 -5.13 21.54
CA MET A 275 -16.78 -4.80 22.93
C MET A 275 -17.99 -3.86 22.98
N THR A 276 -18.95 -4.18 23.85
CA THR A 276 -20.14 -3.34 24.10
C THR A 276 -19.93 -2.44 25.31
N VAL A 277 -20.79 -1.43 25.50
CA VAL A 277 -20.72 -0.50 26.65
C VAL A 277 -20.75 -1.20 28.02
N ASN A 278 -21.24 -2.44 28.07
CA ASN A 278 -21.24 -3.27 29.28
C ASN A 278 -19.94 -4.09 29.47
N GLY A 279 -18.92 -3.87 28.63
CA GLY A 279 -17.62 -4.55 28.66
C GLY A 279 -17.62 -5.98 28.09
N ALA A 280 -18.79 -6.55 27.79
CA ALA A 280 -18.88 -7.83 27.12
C ALA A 280 -18.56 -7.71 25.63
N VAL A 281 -17.83 -8.69 25.09
CA VAL A 281 -17.61 -8.85 23.64
C VAL A 281 -18.86 -9.47 23.03
N SER A 282 -19.55 -8.68 22.22
CA SER A 282 -20.72 -9.08 21.47
C SER A 282 -20.78 -8.22 20.22
N TRP A 283 -20.39 -8.79 19.10
CA TRP A 283 -20.48 -8.12 17.80
C TRP A 283 -21.95 -8.02 17.37
N GLN A 284 -22.36 -6.82 16.96
CA GLN A 284 -23.75 -6.54 16.65
C GLN A 284 -24.09 -6.73 15.17
N GLY A 285 -23.10 -6.63 14.27
CA GLY A 285 -23.35 -6.49 12.84
C GLY A 285 -24.21 -5.25 12.53
N ALA A 286 -24.13 -4.24 13.42
CA ALA A 286 -24.98 -3.06 13.41
C ALA A 286 -24.41 -1.96 14.32
N LEU A 287 -24.75 -0.71 14.04
CA LEU A 287 -24.73 0.37 15.02
C LEU A 287 -26.04 0.33 15.82
N ASN A 288 -25.96 0.20 17.16
CA ASN A 288 -27.12 0.20 18.04
C ASN A 288 -26.76 0.70 19.46
N ASN A 289 -27.72 0.66 20.38
CA ASN A 289 -27.56 1.14 21.76
C ASN A 289 -26.44 0.44 22.57
N ARG A 290 -25.88 -0.68 22.10
CA ARG A 290 -24.77 -1.37 22.77
C ARG A 290 -23.39 -0.86 22.37
N ASN A 291 -23.27 -0.18 21.22
CA ASN A 291 -22.00 0.31 20.69
C ASN A 291 -22.04 1.76 20.19
N GLU A 292 -23.19 2.44 20.22
CA GLU A 292 -23.34 3.83 19.76
C GLU A 292 -22.43 4.81 20.48
N ALA A 293 -22.20 4.61 21.79
CA ALA A 293 -21.29 5.45 22.56
C ALA A 293 -19.85 5.36 22.02
N PHE A 294 -19.38 4.16 21.62
CA PHE A 294 -18.06 4.02 21.01
C PHE A 294 -18.01 4.64 19.63
N PHE A 295 -19.09 4.52 18.83
CA PHE A 295 -19.18 5.22 17.56
C PHE A 295 -18.97 6.71 17.80
N GLU A 296 -19.76 7.38 18.62
CA GLU A 296 -19.62 8.83 18.91
C GLU A 296 -18.20 9.24 19.37
N LYS A 297 -17.49 8.34 20.05
CA LYS A 297 -16.12 8.54 20.53
C LYS A 297 -15.02 8.02 19.60
N ALA A 298 -15.36 7.58 18.39
CA ALA A 298 -14.43 7.28 17.29
C ALA A 298 -14.70 8.17 16.06
N ASP A 299 -13.75 8.27 15.14
CA ASP A 299 -13.95 8.96 13.86
C ASP A 299 -14.83 8.15 12.91
N ASP A 300 -14.66 6.83 12.93
CA ASP A 300 -15.43 5.88 12.14
C ASP A 300 -15.60 4.55 12.93
N MET A 301 -16.52 3.68 12.49
CA MET A 301 -16.72 2.35 13.06
C MET A 301 -16.72 1.28 11.97
N PHE A 302 -15.94 0.22 12.15
CA PHE A 302 -16.01 -0.98 11.34
C PHE A 302 -17.05 -1.93 11.93
N VAL A 303 -18.11 -2.17 11.17
CA VAL A 303 -19.24 -3.01 11.55
C VAL A 303 -18.90 -4.46 11.24
N ASP A 304 -19.08 -5.35 12.21
CA ASP A 304 -18.79 -6.77 12.10
C ASP A 304 -19.54 -7.44 10.94
N PHE A 305 -18.96 -8.53 10.42
CA PHE A 305 -19.41 -9.27 9.24
C PHE A 305 -20.84 -9.85 9.33
N ARG A 306 -21.44 -9.97 10.52
CA ARG A 306 -22.79 -10.55 10.75
C ARG A 306 -23.94 -9.58 10.50
N TRP A 307 -23.74 -8.58 9.66
CA TRP A 307 -24.78 -7.65 9.29
C TRP A 307 -25.85 -8.28 8.37
N SER A 308 -26.99 -7.60 8.27
CA SER A 308 -28.11 -7.90 7.38
C SER A 308 -28.59 -6.61 6.71
N PRO A 309 -29.41 -6.67 5.64
CA PRO A 309 -29.95 -5.46 5.02
C PRO A 309 -30.69 -4.55 6.00
N SER A 310 -31.49 -5.12 6.91
CA SER A 310 -32.22 -4.34 7.92
C SER A 310 -31.28 -3.76 8.98
N SER A 311 -30.26 -4.49 9.42
CA SER A 311 -29.32 -3.99 10.41
C SER A 311 -28.50 -2.82 9.86
N LEU A 312 -27.99 -2.90 8.62
CA LEU A 312 -27.27 -1.79 7.99
C LEU A 312 -28.17 -0.58 7.73
N ALA A 313 -29.41 -0.78 7.26
CA ALA A 313 -30.36 0.31 7.09
C ALA A 313 -30.66 1.03 8.41
N SER A 314 -30.89 0.28 9.49
CA SER A 314 -31.12 0.86 10.83
C SER A 314 -29.87 1.56 11.38
N SER A 315 -28.68 1.06 11.06
CA SER A 315 -27.40 1.66 11.44
C SER A 315 -27.20 3.00 10.76
N ALA A 316 -27.46 3.08 9.45
CA ALA A 316 -27.39 4.32 8.68
C ALA A 316 -28.36 5.38 9.24
N GLN A 317 -29.61 4.99 9.52
CA GLN A 317 -30.60 5.88 10.12
C GLN A 317 -30.20 6.34 11.53
N LEU A 318 -29.58 5.47 12.33
CA LEU A 318 -29.09 5.85 13.66
C LEU A 318 -27.91 6.82 13.54
N ALA A 319 -26.97 6.59 12.63
CA ALA A 319 -25.89 7.54 12.36
C ALA A 319 -26.42 8.93 11.99
N ASP A 320 -27.42 9.00 11.11
CA ASP A 320 -28.05 10.27 10.74
C ASP A 320 -28.72 10.95 11.94
N ARG A 321 -29.43 10.20 12.80
CA ARG A 321 -30.06 10.73 14.03
C ARG A 321 -29.03 11.25 15.03
N LEU A 322 -27.85 10.64 15.09
CA LEU A 322 -26.71 11.10 15.89
C LEU A 322 -25.99 12.31 15.25
N GLY A 323 -26.45 12.80 14.09
CA GLY A 323 -25.81 13.90 13.36
C GLY A 323 -24.47 13.52 12.73
N ARG A 324 -24.26 12.23 12.46
CA ARG A 324 -23.02 11.70 11.90
C ARG A 324 -23.23 11.16 10.50
N ASP A 325 -22.18 11.24 9.68
CA ASP A 325 -22.18 10.67 8.35
C ASP A 325 -22.35 9.14 8.42
N ARG A 326 -23.40 8.61 7.81
CA ARG A 326 -23.62 7.15 7.67
C ARG A 326 -22.46 6.43 6.96
N TYR A 327 -21.67 7.15 6.16
CA TYR A 327 -20.47 6.62 5.53
C TYR A 327 -19.25 6.56 6.47
N ALA A 328 -19.40 6.95 7.74
CA ALA A 328 -18.47 6.63 8.82
C ALA A 328 -18.66 5.20 9.37
N LEU A 329 -19.62 4.44 8.83
CA LEU A 329 -19.81 3.01 9.12
C LEU A 329 -19.23 2.18 7.98
N TRP A 330 -18.24 1.33 8.26
CA TRP A 330 -17.65 0.40 7.30
C TRP A 330 -18.28 -0.98 7.47
N ALA A 331 -19.21 -1.37 6.60
CA ALA A 331 -19.77 -2.72 6.62
C ALA A 331 -18.69 -3.73 6.25
N GLY A 332 -18.34 -4.60 7.20
CA GLY A 332 -17.28 -5.58 7.04
C GLY A 332 -17.61 -6.63 5.98
N VAL A 333 -16.66 -6.87 5.08
CA VAL A 333 -16.67 -7.94 4.09
C VAL A 333 -15.39 -8.75 4.28
N ASP A 334 -15.56 -9.96 4.83
CA ASP A 334 -14.48 -10.93 4.97
C ASP A 334 -14.19 -11.58 3.62
N VAL A 335 -13.00 -11.27 3.08
CA VAL A 335 -12.49 -11.81 1.82
C VAL A 335 -11.30 -12.74 2.00
N GLU A 336 -10.87 -13.01 3.25
CA GLU A 336 -9.61 -13.71 3.57
C GLU A 336 -9.54 -15.10 2.93
N ALA A 337 -10.64 -15.85 2.95
CA ALA A 337 -10.66 -17.24 2.47
C ALA A 337 -11.10 -17.39 1.01
N SER A 338 -11.90 -16.46 0.48
CA SER A 338 -12.63 -16.67 -0.78
C SER A 338 -12.62 -15.49 -1.74
N GLY A 339 -12.12 -14.32 -1.34
CA GLY A 339 -11.94 -13.21 -2.25
C GLY A 339 -13.21 -12.82 -3.00
N TRP A 340 -13.06 -12.66 -4.32
CA TRP A 340 -14.20 -12.37 -5.20
C TRP A 340 -15.23 -13.51 -5.31
N ASN A 341 -14.92 -14.72 -4.83
CA ASN A 341 -15.90 -15.82 -4.79
C ASN A 341 -16.83 -15.73 -3.56
N ARG A 342 -16.60 -14.77 -2.65
CA ARG A 342 -17.48 -14.53 -1.50
C ARG A 342 -18.85 -14.06 -1.98
N SER A 343 -19.91 -14.77 -1.59
CA SER A 343 -21.28 -14.27 -1.78
C SER A 343 -21.55 -13.12 -0.79
N VAL A 344 -21.89 -11.94 -1.32
CA VAL A 344 -22.18 -10.72 -0.54
C VAL A 344 -23.49 -10.14 -1.05
N ASN A 345 -24.38 -9.74 -0.14
CA ASN A 345 -25.56 -8.96 -0.51
C ASN A 345 -25.17 -7.50 -0.72
N TRP A 346 -24.66 -7.17 -1.91
CA TRP A 346 -24.14 -5.84 -2.22
C TRP A 346 -25.18 -4.73 -2.09
N ASP A 347 -26.45 -5.01 -2.38
CA ASP A 347 -27.52 -4.01 -2.28
C ASP A 347 -27.86 -3.64 -0.83
N ALA A 348 -27.37 -4.41 0.16
CA ALA A 348 -27.44 -4.03 1.57
C ALA A 348 -26.46 -2.88 1.94
N ILE A 349 -25.37 -2.72 1.17
CA ILE A 349 -24.30 -1.75 1.46
C ILE A 349 -24.30 -0.62 0.41
N VAL A 350 -24.19 -1.00 -0.87
CA VAL A 350 -23.98 -0.12 -2.02
C VAL A 350 -24.98 -0.43 -3.13
N PRO A 351 -26.30 -0.24 -2.91
CA PRO A 351 -27.34 -0.53 -3.91
C PRO A 351 -27.11 0.22 -5.22
N ALA A 352 -27.37 -0.45 -6.35
CA ALA A 352 -27.12 0.14 -7.68
C ALA A 352 -28.08 1.30 -8.02
N THR A 353 -29.32 1.23 -7.53
CA THR A 353 -30.44 2.11 -7.92
C THR A 353 -30.85 3.10 -6.83
N ALA A 354 -30.17 3.12 -5.69
CA ALA A 354 -30.45 4.00 -4.56
C ALA A 354 -29.14 4.57 -3.97
N PRO A 355 -29.19 5.61 -3.12
CA PRO A 355 -28.01 6.05 -2.39
C PRO A 355 -27.40 4.92 -1.58
N HIS A 356 -26.08 4.90 -1.46
CA HIS A 356 -25.39 3.91 -0.63
C HIS A 356 -25.87 3.98 0.82
N VAL A 357 -25.93 2.83 1.49
CA VAL A 357 -26.43 2.67 2.85
C VAL A 357 -25.32 2.98 3.86
N THR A 358 -24.15 2.38 3.67
CA THR A 358 -22.94 2.59 4.48
C THR A 358 -21.68 2.55 3.59
N SER A 359 -20.50 2.64 4.19
CA SER A 359 -19.21 2.36 3.53
C SER A 359 -18.87 0.87 3.55
N LEU A 360 -17.79 0.50 2.86
CA LEU A 360 -17.27 -0.86 2.72
C LEU A 360 -15.97 -1.04 3.52
N GLY A 361 -15.87 -2.14 4.28
CA GLY A 361 -14.63 -2.53 4.96
C GLY A 361 -14.14 -3.89 4.47
N PHE A 362 -13.05 -3.96 3.70
CA PHE A 362 -12.48 -5.24 3.28
C PHE A 362 -11.50 -5.77 4.31
N TYR A 363 -11.76 -6.98 4.82
CA TYR A 363 -10.84 -7.70 5.69
C TYR A 363 -10.01 -8.69 4.87
N ARG A 364 -8.69 -8.45 4.84
CA ARG A 364 -7.64 -9.27 4.20
C ARG A 364 -7.70 -9.36 2.66
N PRO A 365 -7.78 -8.23 1.93
CA PRO A 365 -7.79 -8.25 0.47
C PRO A 365 -6.46 -8.70 -0.15
N GLU A 366 -5.37 -8.82 0.62
CA GLU A 366 -4.13 -9.45 0.13
C GLU A 366 -4.29 -10.93 -0.24
N TRP A 367 -5.48 -11.51 0.02
CA TRP A 367 -5.95 -12.73 -0.61
C TRP A 367 -5.68 -12.76 -2.13
N THR A 368 -5.77 -11.62 -2.84
CA THR A 368 -5.50 -11.55 -4.29
C THR A 368 -4.10 -12.02 -4.68
N ARG A 369 -3.13 -11.94 -3.76
CA ARG A 369 -1.81 -12.58 -3.88
C ARG A 369 -1.80 -13.98 -3.28
N ASN A 370 -2.27 -14.10 -2.03
CA ASN A 370 -2.09 -15.33 -1.23
C ASN A 370 -2.84 -16.56 -1.76
N HIS A 371 -3.91 -16.37 -2.53
CA HIS A 371 -4.67 -17.49 -3.12
C HIS A 371 -4.01 -18.08 -4.38
N LEU A 372 -3.03 -17.38 -4.96
CA LEU A 372 -2.39 -17.80 -6.20
C LEU A 372 -1.54 -19.06 -5.95
N PRO A 373 -1.42 -19.94 -6.96
CA PRO A 373 -0.59 -21.12 -6.84
C PRO A 373 0.88 -20.76 -6.58
N GLN A 374 1.63 -21.71 -6.01
CA GLN A 374 3.07 -21.56 -5.84
C GLN A 374 3.75 -21.31 -7.20
N GLY A 375 4.71 -20.39 -7.23
CA GLY A 375 5.44 -20.03 -8.46
C GLY A 375 4.74 -18.99 -9.32
N HIS A 376 3.65 -18.37 -8.84
CA HIS A 376 3.04 -17.21 -9.50
C HIS A 376 4.05 -16.06 -9.66
N THR A 377 3.83 -15.26 -10.69
CA THR A 377 4.64 -14.09 -11.00
C THR A 377 4.03 -12.82 -10.41
N PRO A 378 4.79 -11.71 -10.32
CA PRO A 378 4.23 -10.41 -10.00
C PRO A 378 3.09 -9.99 -10.95
N ALA A 379 3.15 -10.41 -12.22
CA ALA A 379 2.09 -10.13 -13.21
C ALA A 379 0.78 -10.87 -12.88
N ASP A 380 0.87 -12.13 -12.45
CA ASP A 380 -0.30 -12.91 -12.02
C ASP A 380 -1.00 -12.27 -10.82
N PHE A 381 -0.23 -11.78 -9.85
CA PHE A 381 -0.73 -10.99 -8.73
C PHE A 381 -1.49 -9.74 -9.22
N HIS A 382 -0.87 -8.89 -10.06
CA HIS A 382 -1.53 -7.67 -10.53
C HIS A 382 -2.80 -7.97 -11.35
N ALA A 383 -2.84 -9.08 -12.10
CA ALA A 383 -4.04 -9.51 -12.82
C ALA A 383 -5.18 -9.93 -11.86
N ALA A 384 -4.85 -10.66 -10.80
CA ALA A 384 -5.81 -11.00 -9.75
C ALA A 384 -6.31 -9.75 -8.99
N ASP A 385 -5.40 -8.83 -8.65
CA ASP A 385 -5.76 -7.59 -7.97
C ASP A 385 -6.63 -6.71 -8.87
N ASP A 386 -6.32 -6.58 -10.16
CA ASP A 386 -7.17 -5.90 -11.15
C ASP A 386 -8.59 -6.49 -11.17
N ARG A 387 -8.76 -7.82 -11.17
CA ARG A 387 -10.09 -8.46 -11.09
C ARG A 387 -10.83 -8.07 -9.81
N PHE A 388 -10.16 -8.08 -8.66
CA PHE A 388 -10.79 -7.76 -7.37
C PHE A 388 -11.31 -6.32 -7.35
N TRP A 389 -10.50 -5.37 -7.82
CA TRP A 389 -10.77 -3.93 -7.71
C TRP A 389 -11.61 -3.36 -8.86
N THR A 390 -11.45 -3.88 -10.09
CA THR A 390 -12.13 -3.35 -11.29
C THR A 390 -13.19 -4.28 -11.87
N GLY A 391 -13.22 -5.54 -11.44
CA GLY A 391 -14.23 -6.53 -11.81
C GLY A 391 -13.81 -7.41 -13.00
N ARG A 392 -14.66 -8.38 -13.34
CA ARG A 392 -14.38 -9.39 -14.38
C ARG A 392 -14.13 -8.82 -15.78
N SER A 393 -14.63 -7.62 -16.08
CA SER A 393 -14.37 -6.96 -17.37
C SER A 393 -12.91 -6.53 -17.54
N LEU A 394 -12.18 -6.32 -16.43
CA LEU A 394 -10.83 -5.72 -16.41
C LEU A 394 -10.77 -4.36 -17.13
N ASP A 395 -11.91 -3.70 -17.27
CA ASP A 395 -12.09 -2.37 -17.84
C ASP A 395 -13.17 -1.64 -17.04
N PRO A 396 -12.77 -0.73 -16.13
CA PRO A 396 -13.74 -0.03 -15.30
C PRO A 396 -14.61 0.96 -16.08
N ALA A 397 -14.31 1.29 -17.36
CA ALA A 397 -15.21 2.08 -18.21
C ALA A 397 -16.39 1.26 -18.73
N HIS A 398 -16.23 -0.06 -18.83
CA HIS A 398 -17.24 -1.00 -19.29
C HIS A 398 -17.41 -2.12 -18.24
N PRO A 399 -17.94 -1.78 -17.06
CA PRO A 399 -18.06 -2.74 -15.98
C PRO A 399 -19.02 -3.88 -16.34
N ASP A 400 -18.69 -5.09 -15.90
CA ASP A 400 -19.61 -6.22 -15.93
C ASP A 400 -20.52 -6.19 -14.69
N THR A 401 -21.76 -5.75 -14.88
CA THR A 401 -22.76 -5.66 -13.80
C THR A 401 -23.47 -6.98 -13.50
N THR A 402 -23.10 -8.07 -14.20
CA THR A 402 -23.70 -9.41 -14.01
C THR A 402 -22.88 -10.30 -13.09
N ASP A 403 -21.66 -9.89 -12.73
CA ASP A 403 -20.81 -10.63 -11.81
C ASP A 403 -21.38 -10.63 -10.39
N GLY A 404 -21.25 -11.76 -9.69
CA GLY A 404 -21.63 -11.88 -8.29
C GLY A 404 -20.72 -11.05 -7.37
N TRP A 405 -19.50 -10.77 -7.83
CA TRP A 405 -18.59 -9.83 -7.18
C TRP A 405 -18.79 -8.40 -7.69
N ARG A 406 -19.33 -7.51 -6.86
CA ARG A 406 -19.44 -6.08 -7.18
C ARG A 406 -18.13 -5.39 -6.81
N ALA A 407 -17.22 -5.32 -7.77
CA ALA A 407 -15.92 -4.71 -7.54
C ALA A 407 -16.04 -3.21 -7.15
N PRO A 408 -15.09 -2.68 -6.36
CA PRO A 408 -15.01 -1.27 -5.96
C PRO A 408 -15.25 -0.25 -7.08
N ALA A 409 -14.66 -0.46 -8.27
CA ALA A 409 -14.81 0.44 -9.41
C ALA A 409 -16.25 0.58 -9.95
N LEU A 410 -17.15 -0.34 -9.58
CA LEU A 410 -18.57 -0.28 -9.95
C LEU A 410 -19.37 0.59 -8.97
N SER A 411 -18.87 0.78 -7.74
CA SER A 411 -19.64 1.39 -6.66
C SER A 411 -19.12 2.79 -6.32
N VAL A 412 -17.80 2.96 -6.18
CA VAL A 412 -17.20 4.22 -5.72
C VAL A 412 -16.35 4.84 -6.83
N ALA A 413 -16.49 6.14 -7.03
CA ALA A 413 -15.68 6.89 -8.00
C ALA A 413 -14.18 6.84 -7.65
N ASP A 414 -13.33 6.64 -8.66
CA ASP A 414 -11.88 6.69 -8.49
C ASP A 414 -11.41 8.09 -8.05
N ARG A 415 -10.23 8.18 -7.43
CA ARG A 415 -9.63 9.44 -7.00
C ARG A 415 -8.19 9.57 -7.52
N SER A 416 -7.72 10.80 -7.67
CA SER A 416 -6.38 11.11 -8.20
C SER A 416 -5.67 12.15 -7.35
N THR A 417 -4.34 12.02 -7.25
CA THR A 417 -3.45 13.01 -6.61
C THR A 417 -2.66 13.83 -7.63
N VAL A 418 -2.83 13.56 -8.94
CA VAL A 418 -2.07 14.23 -10.01
C VAL A 418 -2.66 15.61 -10.30
N SER A 419 -2.27 16.59 -9.49
CA SER A 419 -2.85 17.95 -9.48
C SER A 419 -1.82 19.09 -9.52
N SER A 420 -0.52 18.77 -9.56
CA SER A 420 0.56 19.74 -9.55
C SER A 420 1.70 19.35 -10.50
N LEU A 421 2.47 20.35 -10.94
CA LEU A 421 3.68 20.16 -11.72
C LEU A 421 4.94 20.39 -10.85
N PRO A 422 6.04 19.67 -11.09
CA PRO A 422 6.14 18.57 -12.06
C PRO A 422 5.35 17.33 -11.61
N PHE A 423 4.98 16.50 -12.57
CA PHE A 423 4.44 15.16 -12.32
C PHE A 423 5.26 14.18 -13.13
N ALA A 424 5.71 13.07 -12.54
CA ALA A 424 6.35 12.00 -13.28
C ALA A 424 6.03 10.62 -12.70
N THR A 425 6.16 9.62 -13.55
CA THR A 425 5.97 8.21 -13.22
C THR A 425 6.86 7.36 -14.13
N THR A 426 7.46 6.34 -13.56
CA THR A 426 8.13 5.23 -14.27
C THR A 426 7.32 3.95 -14.21
N PHE A 427 6.06 4.06 -13.75
CA PHE A 427 5.15 2.94 -13.53
C PHE A 427 5.64 1.90 -12.53
N ASN A 428 6.62 2.24 -11.68
CA ASN A 428 7.17 1.35 -10.68
C ASN A 428 6.08 0.96 -9.67
N THR A 429 5.79 -0.33 -9.58
CA THR A 429 4.78 -0.89 -8.70
C THR A 429 5.25 -1.07 -7.25
N GLY A 430 6.53 -0.79 -6.96
CA GLY A 430 7.11 -0.95 -5.62
C GLY A 430 7.74 -2.33 -5.39
N HIS A 431 7.82 -3.16 -6.43
CA HIS A 431 8.54 -4.42 -6.45
C HIS A 431 9.01 -4.78 -7.86
N GLY A 432 9.87 -5.78 -8.00
CA GLY A 432 10.30 -6.26 -9.31
C GLY A 432 11.30 -7.41 -9.24
N LEU A 433 11.42 -8.13 -10.35
CA LEU A 433 12.38 -9.24 -10.49
C LEU A 433 13.82 -8.75 -10.61
N ARG A 434 14.00 -7.51 -11.09
CA ARG A 434 15.27 -6.82 -11.27
C ARG A 434 15.08 -5.33 -10.98
N TRP A 435 16.18 -4.59 -10.88
CA TRP A 435 16.16 -3.12 -10.86
C TRP A 435 16.84 -2.54 -12.09
N TYR A 436 16.10 -1.71 -12.81
CA TYR A 436 16.55 -1.04 -14.03
C TYR A 436 16.89 0.43 -13.73
N GLU A 437 17.96 0.93 -14.35
CA GLU A 437 18.27 2.36 -14.46
C GLU A 437 18.54 2.68 -15.93
N GLU A 438 17.70 3.54 -16.51
CA GLU A 438 17.82 3.96 -17.91
C GLU A 438 17.83 2.76 -18.89
N GLY A 439 16.98 1.77 -18.62
CA GLY A 439 16.84 0.55 -19.42
C GLY A 439 17.91 -0.51 -19.15
N ARG A 440 18.91 -0.21 -18.31
CA ARG A 440 19.98 -1.15 -17.96
C ARG A 440 19.71 -1.81 -16.61
N VAL A 441 19.88 -3.12 -16.52
CA VAL A 441 19.84 -3.84 -15.25
C VAL A 441 21.03 -3.44 -14.37
N THR A 442 20.77 -3.00 -13.15
CA THR A 442 21.79 -2.62 -12.16
C THR A 442 21.72 -3.45 -10.87
N SER A 443 20.67 -4.25 -10.73
CA SER A 443 20.56 -5.36 -9.79
C SER A 443 19.71 -6.48 -10.41
N GLU A 444 20.21 -7.70 -10.34
CA GLU A 444 19.50 -8.94 -10.72
C GLU A 444 18.71 -9.54 -9.56
N THR A 445 18.78 -8.94 -8.37
CA THR A 445 18.10 -9.44 -7.18
C THR A 445 16.63 -9.00 -7.18
N PRO A 446 15.66 -9.93 -7.04
CA PRO A 446 14.27 -9.59 -6.81
C PRO A 446 14.11 -8.72 -5.56
N TRP A 447 13.14 -7.83 -5.56
CA TRP A 447 12.99 -6.86 -4.47
C TRP A 447 11.56 -6.38 -4.33
N ASN A 448 11.21 -5.96 -3.11
CA ASN A 448 10.05 -5.11 -2.83
C ASN A 448 10.47 -3.98 -1.88
N HIS A 449 9.89 -2.81 -2.09
CA HIS A 449 9.89 -1.67 -1.17
C HIS A 449 8.78 -0.72 -1.62
N LEU A 450 7.58 -0.85 -1.01
CA LEU A 450 6.38 -0.14 -1.48
C LEU A 450 6.53 1.39 -1.51
N GLY A 451 7.37 1.96 -0.63
CA GLY A 451 7.69 3.39 -0.65
C GLY A 451 8.31 3.91 -1.96
N LEU A 452 8.85 3.02 -2.82
CA LEU A 452 9.36 3.33 -4.15
C LEU A 452 8.28 3.31 -5.24
N GLN A 453 7.05 2.93 -4.90
CA GLN A 453 5.95 2.90 -5.83
C GLN A 453 5.65 4.30 -6.39
N ASP A 454 5.39 4.36 -7.69
CA ASP A 454 4.99 5.58 -8.37
C ASP A 454 3.50 5.86 -8.16
N ARG A 455 3.06 7.05 -8.56
CA ARG A 455 1.64 7.25 -8.84
C ARG A 455 1.31 6.43 -10.10
N LEU A 456 0.42 5.46 -9.96
CA LEU A 456 0.03 4.55 -11.03
C LEU A 456 -1.31 4.94 -11.67
N PRO A 457 -1.62 4.47 -12.89
CA PRO A 457 -2.94 4.64 -13.50
C PRO A 457 -4.04 4.10 -12.58
N SER A 458 -5.05 4.93 -12.26
CA SER A 458 -6.19 4.53 -11.41
C SER A 458 -7.17 3.60 -12.12
N ARG A 459 -7.31 3.74 -13.44
CA ARG A 459 -8.32 3.07 -14.28
C ARG A 459 -7.68 1.98 -15.12
N ARG A 460 -7.51 0.80 -14.53
CA ARG A 460 -6.75 -0.33 -15.12
C ARG A 460 -7.66 -1.45 -15.62
N TRP A 461 -7.76 -1.70 -16.94
CA TRP A 461 -7.28 -0.85 -18.05
C TRP A 461 -8.41 -0.40 -18.95
N VAL A 462 -8.57 0.91 -19.03
CA VAL A 462 -9.50 1.56 -19.96
C VAL A 462 -8.83 1.67 -21.32
N VAL A 463 -9.31 0.86 -22.25
CA VAL A 463 -8.80 0.75 -23.61
C VAL A 463 -9.90 1.14 -24.58
N ARG A 464 -9.67 2.19 -25.37
CA ARG A 464 -10.66 2.75 -26.31
C ARG A 464 -10.26 2.39 -27.73
N THR A 465 -11.08 1.59 -28.39
CA THR A 465 -10.88 1.16 -29.78
C THR A 465 -12.20 0.73 -30.40
N GLU A 466 -12.32 0.89 -31.72
CA GLU A 466 -13.40 0.30 -32.54
C GLU A 466 -13.02 -1.10 -33.05
N GLY A 467 -11.76 -1.50 -32.87
CA GLY A 467 -11.20 -2.79 -33.31
C GLY A 467 -11.04 -3.78 -32.17
N ALA A 468 -10.14 -4.74 -32.36
CA ALA A 468 -9.81 -5.72 -31.33
C ALA A 468 -9.10 -5.05 -30.14
N ARG A 469 -9.52 -5.40 -28.91
CA ARG A 469 -8.89 -4.92 -27.68
C ARG A 469 -7.54 -5.63 -27.49
N PRO A 470 -6.40 -4.92 -27.48
CA PRO A 470 -5.11 -5.53 -27.13
C PRO A 470 -5.05 -5.89 -25.65
N GLN A 471 -4.06 -6.70 -25.29
CA GLN A 471 -3.70 -6.91 -23.89
C GLN A 471 -2.92 -5.70 -23.37
N VAL A 472 -3.23 -5.28 -22.15
CA VAL A 472 -2.52 -4.23 -21.43
C VAL A 472 -2.26 -4.72 -20.02
N ALA A 473 -1.00 -4.67 -19.58
CA ALA A 473 -0.60 -5.12 -18.25
C ALA A 473 0.68 -4.40 -17.80
N PHE A 474 0.99 -4.50 -16.51
CA PHE A 474 2.36 -4.26 -16.05
C PHE A 474 3.27 -5.38 -16.55
N ASP A 475 4.46 -5.01 -17.01
CA ASP A 475 5.47 -5.93 -17.51
C ASP A 475 6.71 -5.91 -16.60
N PHE A 476 7.07 -7.09 -16.09
CA PHE A 476 8.19 -7.31 -15.17
C PHE A 476 9.42 -7.88 -15.87
N GLU A 477 9.36 -8.13 -17.18
CA GLU A 477 10.49 -8.60 -17.96
C GLU A 477 11.48 -7.48 -18.30
N ASP A 478 11.00 -6.24 -18.43
CA ASP A 478 11.82 -5.09 -18.75
C ASP A 478 11.22 -3.77 -18.25
N ALA A 479 12.10 -2.81 -17.92
CA ALA A 479 11.70 -1.49 -17.45
C ALA A 479 12.73 -0.41 -17.84
N TRP A 480 12.25 0.82 -17.98
CA TRP A 480 13.16 1.97 -18.12
C TRP A 480 13.83 2.31 -16.78
N ARG A 481 13.07 2.28 -15.69
CA ARG A 481 13.56 2.53 -14.33
C ARG A 481 12.69 1.79 -13.32
N GLY A 482 13.28 1.26 -12.26
CA GLY A 482 12.52 0.54 -11.23
C GLY A 482 12.36 -0.94 -11.57
N GLY A 483 11.17 -1.51 -11.29
CA GLY A 483 10.93 -2.96 -11.38
C GLY A 483 10.04 -3.44 -12.52
N ASN A 484 9.34 -2.53 -13.20
CA ASN A 484 8.40 -2.87 -14.26
C ASN A 484 8.13 -1.70 -15.23
N SER A 485 7.51 -1.99 -16.37
CA SER A 485 6.94 -1.03 -17.30
C SER A 485 5.45 -1.34 -17.56
N VAL A 486 4.80 -0.65 -18.49
CA VAL A 486 3.46 -1.02 -19.02
C VAL A 486 3.63 -1.57 -20.42
N LEU A 487 3.06 -2.74 -20.70
CA LEU A 487 3.09 -3.38 -22.02
C LEU A 487 1.70 -3.35 -22.66
N VAL A 488 1.65 -2.90 -23.91
CA VAL A 488 0.51 -3.10 -24.81
C VAL A 488 0.92 -4.13 -25.86
N SER A 489 0.21 -5.25 -25.91
CA SER A 489 0.51 -6.35 -26.82
C SER A 489 -0.71 -6.88 -27.58
N GLY A 490 -0.49 -7.31 -28.82
CA GLY A 490 -1.52 -7.88 -29.69
C GLY A 490 -1.73 -7.10 -30.99
N ALA A 491 -2.64 -7.59 -31.84
CA ALA A 491 -2.96 -6.98 -33.12
C ALA A 491 -3.77 -5.68 -32.94
N LEU A 492 -3.32 -4.58 -33.56
CA LEU A 492 -4.06 -3.32 -33.60
C LEU A 492 -4.83 -3.20 -34.91
N THR A 493 -6.07 -3.68 -34.96
CA THR A 493 -6.93 -3.60 -36.17
C THR A 493 -7.59 -2.23 -36.36
N ALA A 494 -7.55 -1.38 -35.34
CA ALA A 494 -7.95 0.01 -35.34
C ALA A 494 -7.04 0.80 -34.38
N PRO A 495 -7.06 2.14 -34.39
CA PRO A 495 -6.35 2.94 -33.39
C PRO A 495 -6.79 2.59 -31.97
N VAL A 496 -5.83 2.35 -31.09
CA VAL A 496 -6.08 2.06 -29.67
C VAL A 496 -5.62 3.23 -28.83
N THR A 497 -6.52 3.78 -28.00
CA THR A 497 -6.17 4.78 -26.99
C THR A 497 -6.21 4.16 -25.60
N LEU A 498 -5.09 4.25 -24.89
CA LEU A 498 -4.96 3.85 -23.49
C LEU A 498 -5.10 5.09 -22.60
N ASP A 499 -6.11 5.12 -21.74
CA ASP A 499 -6.22 6.13 -20.70
C ASP A 499 -5.16 5.84 -19.61
N LEU A 500 -4.37 6.84 -19.22
CA LEU A 500 -3.32 6.67 -18.21
C LEU A 500 -3.66 7.39 -16.91
N TYR A 501 -3.97 8.68 -16.96
CA TYR A 501 -4.18 9.48 -15.75
C TYR A 501 -5.35 10.44 -15.92
N ALA A 502 -6.27 10.43 -14.95
CA ALA A 502 -7.12 11.57 -14.66
C ALA A 502 -6.31 12.58 -13.82
N THR A 503 -6.30 13.84 -14.24
CA THR A 503 -5.41 14.86 -13.69
C THR A 503 -6.12 16.19 -13.46
N ARG A 504 -5.48 17.10 -12.72
CA ARG A 504 -5.81 18.52 -12.64
C ARG A 504 -4.54 19.36 -12.77
N LEU A 505 -3.73 19.07 -13.79
CA LEU A 505 -2.44 19.73 -13.96
C LEU A 505 -2.62 21.11 -14.56
N PRO A 506 -2.15 22.19 -13.92
CA PRO A 506 -2.27 23.53 -14.48
C PRO A 506 -1.37 23.68 -15.71
N LEU A 507 -1.97 23.98 -16.86
CA LEU A 507 -1.24 24.37 -18.06
C LEU A 507 -0.74 25.80 -17.92
N ARG A 508 0.57 25.95 -18.08
CA ARG A 508 1.25 27.23 -18.26
C ARG A 508 1.99 27.18 -19.59
N GLY A 509 2.14 28.32 -20.25
CA GLY A 509 2.86 28.40 -21.52
C GLY A 509 4.26 27.80 -21.37
N GLY A 510 4.58 26.79 -22.20
CA GLY A 510 5.85 26.07 -22.11
C GLY A 510 5.77 24.69 -21.46
N ALA A 511 4.59 24.22 -21.03
CA ALA A 511 4.42 22.85 -20.56
C ALA A 511 4.77 21.81 -21.65
N VAL A 512 5.48 20.76 -21.24
CA VAL A 512 5.88 19.64 -22.08
C VAL A 512 5.61 18.31 -21.38
N VAL A 513 5.43 17.26 -22.19
CA VAL A 513 5.35 15.88 -21.74
C VAL A 513 6.53 15.12 -22.33
N ASP A 514 7.36 14.53 -21.48
CA ASP A 514 8.36 13.55 -21.87
C ASP A 514 7.71 12.15 -21.82
N LEU A 515 7.79 11.43 -22.94
CA LEU A 515 7.31 10.06 -23.05
C LEU A 515 8.47 9.13 -23.36
N THR A 516 8.75 8.18 -22.48
CA THR A 516 9.79 7.16 -22.67
C THR A 516 9.17 5.82 -22.99
N TYR A 517 9.47 5.28 -24.17
CA TYR A 517 8.86 4.04 -24.65
C TYR A 517 9.82 3.18 -25.47
N ARG A 518 9.46 1.92 -25.69
CA ARG A 518 10.15 0.98 -26.58
C ARG A 518 9.13 0.27 -27.47
N VAL A 519 9.52 0.00 -28.71
CA VAL A 519 8.75 -0.81 -29.67
C VAL A 519 9.60 -2.03 -29.95
N GLU A 520 9.09 -3.23 -29.69
CA GLU A 520 9.77 -4.47 -30.09
C GLU A 520 9.71 -4.64 -31.61
N SER A 521 10.75 -5.19 -32.21
CA SER A 521 10.91 -5.28 -33.68
C SER A 521 9.73 -5.98 -34.36
N GLY A 522 9.23 -5.42 -35.47
CA GLY A 522 8.28 -6.09 -36.37
C GLY A 522 7.16 -5.21 -36.93
N ALA A 523 6.74 -4.16 -36.20
CA ALA A 523 5.65 -3.27 -36.63
C ALA A 523 6.06 -1.78 -36.58
N ALA A 524 5.73 -1.02 -37.62
CA ALA A 524 5.77 0.44 -37.56
C ALA A 524 4.59 0.94 -36.70
N VAL A 525 4.86 1.29 -35.45
CA VAL A 525 3.85 1.81 -34.52
C VAL A 525 3.88 3.35 -34.53
N GLY A 526 2.79 3.95 -35.00
CA GLY A 526 2.49 5.36 -34.79
C GLY A 526 2.09 5.58 -33.33
N VAL A 527 2.70 6.60 -32.70
CA VAL A 527 2.46 6.95 -31.30
C VAL A 527 2.03 8.40 -31.22
N GLU A 528 0.93 8.64 -30.53
CA GLU A 528 0.39 9.97 -30.25
C GLU A 528 0.16 10.12 -28.74
N LEU A 529 0.46 11.30 -28.20
CA LEU A 529 0.07 11.67 -26.85
C LEU A 529 -1.39 12.12 -26.88
N ALA A 530 -2.26 11.50 -26.07
CA ALA A 530 -3.64 11.88 -25.91
C ALA A 530 -3.78 12.85 -24.71
N VAL A 531 -4.32 14.05 -24.94
CA VAL A 531 -4.45 15.10 -23.92
C VAL A 531 -5.86 15.66 -23.94
N ALA A 532 -6.55 15.64 -22.79
CA ALA A 532 -7.85 16.30 -22.64
C ALA A 532 -7.70 17.51 -21.73
N THR A 533 -8.13 18.69 -22.20
CA THR A 533 -8.16 19.95 -21.44
C THR A 533 -9.56 20.33 -20.94
N VAL A 534 -10.54 19.47 -21.22
CA VAL A 534 -11.91 19.58 -20.73
C VAL A 534 -12.20 18.30 -19.96
N GLU A 535 -12.80 18.44 -18.78
CA GLU A 535 -13.23 17.29 -17.98
C GLU A 535 -14.38 16.55 -18.71
N PRO A 536 -14.31 15.22 -18.86
CA PRO A 536 -15.42 14.47 -19.44
C PRO A 536 -16.64 14.47 -18.53
N ALA A 537 -17.82 14.21 -19.11
CA ALA A 537 -18.99 13.82 -18.33
C ALA A 537 -18.79 12.41 -17.73
N ALA A 538 -19.55 12.07 -16.69
CA ALA A 538 -19.51 10.74 -16.09
C ALA A 538 -19.84 9.66 -17.14
N GLY A 539 -19.03 8.60 -17.20
CA GLY A 539 -19.16 7.52 -18.19
C GLY A 539 -18.70 7.88 -19.61
N ALA A 540 -18.39 9.15 -19.90
CA ALA A 540 -17.95 9.56 -21.22
C ALA A 540 -16.44 9.41 -21.40
N ALA A 541 -16.01 9.21 -22.65
CA ALA A 541 -14.60 9.26 -22.99
C ALA A 541 -14.04 10.68 -22.79
N PRO A 542 -12.80 10.85 -22.29
CA PRO A 542 -12.12 12.13 -22.33
C PRO A 542 -12.07 12.70 -23.76
N PRO A 543 -12.36 14.00 -23.96
CA PRO A 543 -12.29 14.62 -25.28
C PRO A 543 -10.82 14.87 -25.66
N TYR A 544 -10.12 13.81 -26.04
CA TYR A 544 -8.70 13.86 -26.34
C TYR A 544 -8.39 14.64 -27.61
N THR A 545 -7.37 15.49 -27.52
CA THR A 545 -6.57 15.93 -28.66
C THR A 545 -5.35 15.01 -28.76
N TYR A 546 -5.05 14.53 -29.97
CA TYR A 546 -3.91 13.66 -30.22
C TYR A 546 -2.73 14.46 -30.78
N LEU A 547 -1.57 14.37 -30.13
CA LEU A 547 -0.35 15.07 -30.50
C LEU A 547 0.70 14.06 -30.97
N PRO A 548 1.24 14.19 -32.19
CA PRO A 548 2.17 13.19 -32.72
C PRO A 548 3.47 13.15 -31.91
N VAL A 549 3.85 11.94 -31.48
CA VAL A 549 5.13 11.69 -30.82
C VAL A 549 6.19 11.44 -31.89
N ARG A 550 6.83 12.51 -32.34
CA ARG A 550 7.86 12.46 -33.38
C ARG A 550 9.25 12.33 -32.73
N PRO A 551 9.90 11.15 -32.78
CA PRO A 551 11.28 11.05 -32.34
C PRO A 551 12.15 11.96 -33.24
N ARG A 552 12.86 12.90 -32.63
CA ARG A 552 13.91 13.64 -33.35
C ARG A 552 15.11 12.70 -33.52
N HIS A 553 15.77 12.77 -34.68
CA HIS A 553 16.93 11.94 -34.97
C HIS A 553 18.03 12.10 -33.88
N HIS A 554 18.64 10.95 -33.53
CA HIS A 554 19.80 10.73 -32.65
C HIS A 554 19.58 10.84 -31.12
N GLY A 555 19.45 9.67 -30.50
CA GLY A 555 19.49 9.45 -29.06
C GLY A 555 18.81 8.15 -28.67
N ARG A 556 19.27 7.00 -29.22
CA ARG A 556 18.89 5.70 -28.64
C ARG A 556 19.56 5.63 -27.27
N ALA A 557 18.79 5.52 -26.20
CA ALA A 557 19.34 5.01 -24.95
C ALA A 557 19.74 3.53 -25.15
N GLU A 558 20.61 3.01 -24.29
CA GLU A 558 20.89 1.57 -24.26
C GLU A 558 19.57 0.77 -24.13
N GLY A 559 19.52 -0.43 -24.71
CA GLY A 559 18.33 -1.30 -24.62
C GLY A 559 17.12 -0.90 -25.48
N GLY A 560 17.25 0.07 -26.40
CA GLY A 560 16.22 0.39 -27.40
C GLY A 560 15.11 1.35 -26.93
N TRP A 561 15.19 1.83 -25.69
CA TRP A 561 14.31 2.86 -25.15
C TRP A 561 14.55 4.22 -25.83
N ARG A 562 13.48 4.98 -26.03
CA ARG A 562 13.54 6.35 -26.55
C ARG A 562 12.68 7.28 -25.72
N THR A 563 13.18 8.47 -25.46
CA THR A 563 12.43 9.55 -24.78
C THR A 563 12.13 10.65 -25.79
N VAL A 564 10.86 11.03 -25.91
CA VAL A 564 10.41 12.09 -26.81
C VAL A 564 9.68 13.15 -26.01
N THR A 565 10.11 14.41 -26.15
CA THR A 565 9.45 15.57 -25.55
C THR A 565 8.39 16.12 -26.51
N VAL A 566 7.13 16.13 -26.07
CA VAL A 566 5.98 16.69 -26.79
C VAL A 566 5.57 18.00 -26.12
N ARG A 567 5.42 19.07 -26.89
CA ARG A 567 4.94 20.35 -26.37
C ARG A 567 3.42 20.35 -26.30
N LEU A 568 2.86 20.74 -25.15
CA LEU A 568 1.42 20.87 -25.01
C LEU A 568 0.95 22.18 -25.68
N PRO A 569 -0.07 22.15 -26.55
CA PRO A 569 -0.63 23.35 -27.15
C PRO A 569 -1.41 24.17 -26.12
N GLY A 570 -1.46 25.48 -26.29
CA GLY A 570 -2.15 26.40 -25.39
C GLY A 570 -1.23 27.10 -24.39
N ARG A 571 -1.58 28.34 -24.01
CA ARG A 571 -0.81 29.16 -23.06
C ARG A 571 -1.33 29.06 -21.61
N SER A 572 -2.56 28.57 -21.42
CA SER A 572 -3.27 28.52 -20.13
C SER A 572 -4.34 27.42 -20.14
N GLY A 573 -4.73 26.92 -18.96
CA GLY A 573 -5.82 25.95 -18.78
C GLY A 573 -5.46 24.85 -17.77
N THR A 574 -6.16 23.72 -17.83
CA THR A 574 -5.90 22.55 -17.00
C THR A 574 -5.92 21.30 -17.87
N VAL A 575 -4.95 20.40 -17.70
CA VAL A 575 -5.03 19.04 -18.24
C VAL A 575 -5.90 18.23 -17.28
N HIS A 576 -6.95 17.62 -17.82
CA HIS A 576 -7.90 16.77 -17.10
C HIS A 576 -7.66 15.29 -17.33
N ALA A 577 -7.09 14.90 -18.48
CA ALA A 577 -6.67 13.53 -18.71
C ALA A 577 -5.44 13.43 -19.63
N LEU A 578 -4.64 12.40 -19.40
CA LEU A 578 -3.50 12.00 -20.21
C LEU A 578 -3.64 10.53 -20.61
N GLY A 579 -3.28 10.23 -21.86
CA GLY A 579 -3.24 8.89 -22.40
C GLY A 579 -2.25 8.78 -23.55
N VAL A 580 -2.22 7.61 -24.18
CA VAL A 580 -1.43 7.37 -25.39
C VAL A 580 -2.30 6.68 -26.43
N ARG A 581 -2.17 7.11 -27.68
CA ARG A 581 -2.84 6.48 -28.83
C ARG A 581 -1.79 5.79 -29.70
N LEU A 582 -2.08 4.53 -30.02
CA LEU A 582 -1.23 3.66 -30.81
C LEU A 582 -1.96 3.27 -32.10
N THR A 583 -1.22 3.28 -33.20
CA THR A 583 -1.68 2.84 -34.51
C THR A 583 -0.63 1.94 -35.15
N ALA A 584 -1.01 0.80 -35.71
CA ALA A 584 -0.12 -0.04 -36.50
C ALA A 584 -0.72 -0.27 -37.88
N ALA A 585 0.14 -0.38 -38.90
CA ALA A 585 -0.30 -0.70 -40.25
C ALA A 585 -0.80 -2.16 -40.33
N GLY A 586 -1.92 -2.39 -41.03
CA GLY A 586 -2.34 -3.73 -41.46
C GLY A 586 -2.67 -4.74 -40.35
N GLY A 587 -2.94 -4.31 -39.11
CA GLY A 587 -3.27 -5.23 -38.01
C GLY A 587 -2.08 -6.03 -37.47
N THR A 588 -0.84 -5.62 -37.79
CA THR A 588 0.35 -6.31 -37.29
C THR A 588 0.37 -6.34 -35.75
N PRO A 589 0.63 -7.51 -35.13
CA PRO A 589 0.84 -7.59 -33.69
C PRO A 589 1.94 -6.63 -33.23
N VAL A 590 1.64 -5.85 -32.20
CA VAL A 590 2.60 -4.96 -31.56
C VAL A 590 3.01 -5.53 -30.21
N ALA A 591 4.22 -5.19 -29.78
CA ALA A 591 4.62 -5.19 -28.37
C ALA A 591 5.26 -3.82 -28.10
N TRP A 592 4.50 -2.96 -27.44
CA TRP A 592 4.87 -1.58 -27.15
C TRP A 592 4.95 -1.38 -25.64
N ARG A 593 6.13 -0.97 -25.15
CA ARG A 593 6.39 -0.75 -23.73
C ARG A 593 6.46 0.74 -23.41
N LEU A 594 5.75 1.16 -22.37
CA LEU A 594 5.80 2.50 -21.80
C LEU A 594 6.60 2.45 -20.49
N GLY A 595 7.75 3.12 -20.47
CA GLY A 595 8.70 3.08 -19.36
C GLY A 595 8.71 4.34 -18.49
N ALA A 596 8.30 5.48 -19.03
CA ALA A 596 8.11 6.69 -18.24
C ALA A 596 7.18 7.70 -18.91
N LEU A 597 6.54 8.52 -18.08
CA LEU A 597 5.82 9.73 -18.46
C LEU A 597 6.15 10.84 -17.47
N ALA A 598 6.52 12.02 -17.96
CA ALA A 598 6.74 13.19 -17.11
C ALA A 598 6.11 14.44 -17.73
N VAL A 599 5.37 15.22 -16.93
CA VAL A 599 4.83 16.52 -17.30
C VAL A 599 5.59 17.60 -16.53
N ARG A 600 6.21 18.54 -17.24
CA ARG A 600 7.07 19.58 -16.67
C ARG A 600 6.97 20.89 -17.44
N GLN A 601 7.57 21.94 -16.88
CA GLN A 601 7.71 23.24 -17.54
C GLN A 601 9.04 23.29 -18.28
N ALA A 602 9.04 23.58 -19.58
CA ALA A 602 10.28 23.61 -20.37
C ALA A 602 11.18 24.81 -20.04
N ASP A 603 10.58 25.95 -19.67
CA ASP A 603 11.27 27.18 -19.28
C ASP A 603 11.79 27.15 -17.82
N ARG A 604 11.33 26.18 -17.03
CA ARG A 604 11.81 25.90 -15.67
C ARG A 604 12.32 24.47 -15.59
N PRO A 605 13.48 24.17 -16.19
CA PRO A 605 14.06 22.84 -16.09
C PRO A 605 14.27 22.50 -14.62
N GLU A 606 13.85 21.29 -14.23
CA GLU A 606 14.00 20.82 -12.87
C GLU A 606 15.47 20.85 -12.46
N ARG A 607 15.75 21.55 -11.36
CA ARG A 607 17.12 21.62 -10.83
C ARG A 607 17.48 20.24 -10.29
N ARG A 608 18.71 19.81 -10.59
CA ARG A 608 19.29 18.63 -9.94
C ARG A 608 19.12 18.77 -8.42
N PRO A 609 18.57 17.77 -7.72
CA PRO A 609 18.37 17.87 -6.27
C PRO A 609 19.72 17.98 -5.55
N ALA A 610 19.71 18.59 -4.37
CA ALA A 610 20.88 18.63 -3.51
C ALA A 610 21.26 17.21 -3.04
N PRO A 611 22.56 16.91 -2.84
CA PRO A 611 22.96 15.64 -2.26
C PRO A 611 22.56 15.54 -0.77
N PRO A 612 22.38 14.33 -0.22
CA PRO A 612 22.34 14.16 1.23
C PRO A 612 23.71 14.47 1.82
N THR A 613 23.77 14.65 3.14
CA THR A 613 25.03 14.95 3.84
C THR A 613 25.22 14.06 5.06
N GLY A 614 26.46 13.92 5.55
CA GLY A 614 26.74 13.16 6.78
C GLY A 614 26.38 11.66 6.70
N LEU A 615 26.51 11.07 5.50
CA LEU A 615 26.37 9.62 5.31
C LEU A 615 27.41 8.88 6.15
N ARG A 616 26.97 7.96 6.99
CA ARG A 616 27.82 7.18 7.89
C ARG A 616 27.26 5.78 8.12
N VAL A 617 28.14 4.86 8.51
CA VAL A 617 27.76 3.55 9.07
C VAL A 617 27.43 3.76 10.55
N THR A 618 26.24 3.33 10.98
CA THR A 618 25.77 3.43 12.37
C THR A 618 25.77 2.09 13.10
N ALA A 619 25.75 0.98 12.36
CA ALA A 619 25.90 -0.37 12.89
C ALA A 619 26.53 -1.26 11.82
N ALA A 620 27.29 -2.27 12.22
CA ALA A 620 27.92 -3.23 11.32
C ALA A 620 27.91 -4.64 11.92
N SER A 621 27.69 -5.63 11.06
CA SER A 621 27.86 -7.07 11.31
C SER A 621 28.76 -7.64 10.20
N GLU A 622 29.02 -8.96 10.20
CA GLU A 622 29.87 -9.62 9.18
C GLU A 622 29.46 -9.30 7.74
N ASP A 623 28.14 -9.29 7.44
CA ASP A 623 27.61 -9.07 6.09
C ASP A 623 26.51 -8.00 6.01
N ALA A 624 26.29 -7.23 7.06
CA ALA A 624 25.21 -6.24 7.13
C ALA A 624 25.68 -4.89 7.67
N LEU A 625 25.08 -3.81 7.17
CA LEU A 625 25.34 -2.44 7.62
C LEU A 625 24.02 -1.69 7.81
N ARG A 626 23.96 -0.90 8.89
CA ARG A 626 22.99 0.20 9.01
C ARG A 626 23.67 1.50 8.58
N LEU A 627 23.06 2.19 7.63
CA LEU A 627 23.54 3.46 7.09
C LEU A 627 22.55 4.56 7.47
N ALA A 628 23.06 5.74 7.82
CA ALA A 628 22.23 6.92 8.07
C ALA A 628 22.86 8.19 7.50
N TRP A 629 22.02 9.14 7.11
CA TRP A 629 22.42 10.44 6.58
C TRP A 629 21.48 11.55 7.05
N ARG A 630 21.87 12.80 6.80
CA ARG A 630 20.99 13.97 6.94
C ARG A 630 20.23 14.16 5.63
N PRO A 631 18.90 14.37 5.67
CA PRO A 631 18.12 14.62 4.46
C PRO A 631 18.68 15.75 3.60
N ALA A 632 18.54 15.62 2.29
CA ALA A 632 18.87 16.70 1.36
C ALA A 632 17.93 17.90 1.54
N ARG A 633 18.43 19.11 1.23
CA ARG A 633 17.59 20.31 1.21
C ARG A 633 16.66 20.29 -0.02
N GLY A 634 15.42 20.72 0.17
CA GLY A 634 14.42 20.81 -0.90
C GLY A 634 13.55 19.55 -1.01
N GLN A 635 12.84 19.41 -2.12
CA GLN A 635 11.96 18.26 -2.36
C GLN A 635 12.79 17.01 -2.67
N VAL A 636 12.53 15.94 -1.94
CA VAL A 636 13.11 14.63 -2.13
C VAL A 636 12.00 13.68 -2.50
N ARG A 637 12.13 13.00 -3.64
CA ARG A 637 11.23 11.91 -3.99
C ARG A 637 11.58 10.66 -3.20
N GLN A 638 12.87 10.30 -3.22
CA GLN A 638 13.46 9.15 -2.56
C GLN A 638 15.00 9.26 -2.60
N TYR A 639 15.68 8.33 -1.94
CA TYR A 639 17.11 8.08 -2.07
C TYR A 639 17.36 6.73 -2.75
N THR A 640 18.48 6.63 -3.46
CA THR A 640 18.98 5.36 -4.00
C THR A 640 20.36 5.07 -3.45
N LEU A 641 20.57 3.83 -3.03
CA LEU A 641 21.84 3.31 -2.53
C LEU A 641 22.51 2.42 -3.58
N HIS A 642 23.79 2.65 -3.78
CA HIS A 642 24.63 1.81 -4.63
C HIS A 642 25.93 1.45 -3.92
N ARG A 643 26.45 0.26 -4.21
CA ARG A 643 27.85 -0.08 -3.99
C ARG A 643 28.62 0.20 -5.26
N VAL A 644 29.78 0.83 -5.14
CA VAL A 644 30.69 1.02 -6.27
C VAL A 644 31.84 0.03 -6.14
N LEU A 645 31.92 -0.88 -7.10
CA LEU A 645 32.93 -1.94 -7.15
C LEU A 645 34.30 -1.39 -7.58
N PRO A 646 35.40 -2.14 -7.39
CA PRO A 646 36.75 -1.70 -7.76
C PRO A 646 36.93 -1.33 -9.24
N ASP A 647 36.17 -1.96 -10.14
CA ASP A 647 36.13 -1.68 -11.58
C ASP A 647 35.34 -0.40 -11.94
N GLY A 648 34.72 0.25 -10.95
CA GLY A 648 33.87 1.44 -11.13
C GLY A 648 32.39 1.11 -11.38
N THR A 649 32.02 -0.16 -11.51
CA THR A 649 30.63 -0.59 -11.72
C THR A 649 29.77 -0.24 -10.50
N ARG A 650 28.60 0.36 -10.75
CA ARG A 650 27.61 0.70 -9.71
C ARG A 650 26.57 -0.42 -9.63
N ARG A 651 26.49 -1.09 -8.49
CA ARG A 651 25.46 -2.09 -8.16
C ARG A 651 24.39 -1.44 -7.30
N PHE A 652 23.13 -1.50 -7.71
CA PHE A 652 22.01 -1.02 -6.91
C PHE A 652 21.79 -1.93 -5.71
N LEU A 653 21.67 -1.35 -4.52
CA LEU A 653 21.41 -2.07 -3.27
C LEU A 653 19.97 -1.90 -2.78
N GLY A 654 19.33 -0.79 -3.13
CA GLY A 654 17.99 -0.46 -2.66
C GLY A 654 17.70 1.03 -2.79
N GLY A 655 16.45 1.39 -2.52
CA GLY A 655 16.02 2.76 -2.41
C GLY A 655 15.05 2.92 -1.24
N THR A 656 14.91 4.14 -0.74
CA THR A 656 14.04 4.44 0.40
C THR A 656 13.65 5.91 0.41
N CYS A 657 12.52 6.28 1.02
CA CYS A 657 12.21 7.69 1.28
C CYS A 657 12.89 8.18 2.58
N GLN A 658 13.23 7.25 3.47
CA GLN A 658 13.83 7.50 4.78
C GLN A 658 15.27 8.04 4.67
N SER A 659 15.80 8.52 5.79
CA SER A 659 17.20 8.98 5.91
C SER A 659 18.14 7.95 6.51
N ALA A 660 17.71 6.69 6.54
CA ALA A 660 18.50 5.54 6.94
C ALA A 660 18.15 4.33 6.06
N PHE A 661 19.10 3.40 5.90
CA PHE A 661 18.88 2.18 5.14
C PHE A 661 19.71 1.02 5.67
N HIS A 662 19.10 -0.16 5.75
CA HIS A 662 19.79 -1.40 6.11
C HIS A 662 20.17 -2.16 4.84
N VAL A 663 21.47 -2.45 4.68
CA VAL A 663 21.97 -3.31 3.61
C VAL A 663 22.45 -4.63 4.20
N ALA A 664 22.04 -5.75 3.59
CA ALA A 664 22.44 -7.10 3.99
C ALA A 664 23.23 -7.79 2.86
N GLY A 665 23.81 -8.95 3.15
CA GLY A 665 24.51 -9.80 2.18
C GLY A 665 25.74 -9.16 1.54
N GLN A 666 26.36 -8.21 2.23
CA GLN A 666 27.55 -7.52 1.77
C GLN A 666 28.78 -8.40 2.00
N ARG A 667 29.53 -8.70 0.94
CA ARG A 667 30.80 -9.44 1.01
C ARG A 667 31.90 -8.76 0.19
N PRO A 668 33.18 -8.85 0.58
CA PRO A 668 34.28 -8.37 -0.24
C PRO A 668 34.29 -9.09 -1.60
N VAL A 669 34.58 -8.34 -2.67
CA VAL A 669 35.01 -8.96 -3.94
C VAL A 669 36.53 -9.19 -3.91
N GLU A 670 37.06 -10.01 -4.81
CA GLU A 670 38.48 -10.34 -4.85
C GLU A 670 39.35 -9.05 -4.86
N GLY A 671 40.28 -8.96 -3.90
CA GLY A 671 41.18 -7.82 -3.73
C GLY A 671 40.56 -6.57 -3.09
N GLU A 672 39.27 -6.56 -2.75
CA GLU A 672 38.61 -5.40 -2.13
C GLU A 672 38.77 -5.41 -0.61
N ARG A 673 39.64 -4.52 -0.10
CA ARG A 673 39.81 -4.29 1.35
C ARG A 673 38.77 -3.33 1.93
N THR A 674 38.22 -2.45 1.11
CA THR A 674 37.30 -1.40 1.54
C THR A 674 36.21 -1.23 0.51
N ALA A 675 34.97 -1.46 0.92
CA ALA A 675 33.79 -1.21 0.10
C ALA A 675 33.44 0.29 0.09
N ARG A 676 33.02 0.80 -1.08
CA ARG A 676 32.49 2.17 -1.24
C ARG A 676 30.98 2.12 -1.48
N PHE A 677 30.24 2.77 -0.58
CA PHE A 677 28.80 2.96 -0.71
C PHE A 677 28.51 4.40 -1.09
N GLU A 678 27.48 4.60 -1.92
CA GLU A 678 26.98 5.92 -2.25
C GLU A 678 25.46 6.04 -2.10
N VAL A 679 25.02 7.21 -1.66
CA VAL A 679 23.62 7.60 -1.58
C VAL A 679 23.39 8.80 -2.48
N ARG A 680 22.34 8.76 -3.28
CA ARG A 680 21.88 9.90 -4.10
C ARG A 680 20.46 10.26 -3.75
N THR A 681 20.18 11.56 -3.76
CA THR A 681 18.81 12.08 -3.73
C THR A 681 18.23 12.00 -5.13
N VAL A 682 16.99 11.54 -5.25
CA VAL A 682 16.21 11.51 -6.49
C VAL A 682 15.07 12.52 -6.35
N GLY A 683 14.91 13.38 -7.36
CA GLY A 683 13.81 14.35 -7.45
C GLY A 683 12.56 13.77 -8.11
N GLU A 684 11.47 14.55 -8.17
CA GLU A 684 10.17 14.07 -8.68
C GLU A 684 10.26 13.54 -10.13
N VAL A 685 11.04 14.20 -10.99
CA VAL A 685 11.29 13.78 -12.39
C VAL A 685 12.47 12.81 -12.54
N TYR A 686 12.84 12.11 -11.47
CA TYR A 686 13.93 11.11 -11.43
C TYR A 686 15.34 11.63 -11.76
N THR A 687 15.57 12.94 -11.71
CA THR A 687 16.93 13.49 -11.71
C THR A 687 17.64 13.15 -10.40
N ALA A 688 18.86 12.62 -10.48
CA ALA A 688 19.66 12.25 -9.30
C ALA A 688 20.67 13.34 -8.92
N SER A 689 20.95 13.53 -7.63
CA SER A 689 22.01 14.42 -7.13
C SER A 689 23.43 13.89 -7.47
N SER A 690 24.45 14.68 -7.14
CA SER A 690 25.77 14.11 -6.87
C SER A 690 25.68 13.12 -5.68
N PRO A 691 26.55 12.12 -5.60
CA PRO A 691 26.52 11.16 -4.51
C PRO A 691 27.10 11.73 -3.20
N ALA A 692 26.57 11.28 -2.06
CA ALA A 692 27.30 11.23 -0.81
C ALA A 692 27.95 9.85 -0.68
N HIS A 693 29.15 9.76 -0.12
CA HIS A 693 29.91 8.51 -0.03
C HIS A 693 30.26 8.15 1.41
N VAL A 694 30.35 6.85 1.66
CA VAL A 694 30.98 6.28 2.85
C VAL A 694 31.79 5.05 2.48
N ARG A 695 32.83 4.78 3.26
CA ARG A 695 33.69 3.60 3.12
C ARG A 695 33.50 2.70 4.32
N HIS A 696 33.52 1.40 4.09
CA HIS A 696 33.53 0.37 5.13
C HIS A 696 34.68 -0.59 4.84
N THR A 697 35.51 -0.84 5.85
CA THR A 697 36.60 -1.81 5.79
C THR A 697 36.09 -3.12 6.38
N TRP A 698 36.26 -4.20 5.63
CA TRP A 698 35.81 -5.55 5.98
C TRP A 698 36.53 -6.12 7.20
#